data_AF-E3D9K7-F1
#
_entry.id   AF-E3D9K7-F1
#
_cell.length_a   1.000
_cell.length_b   1.000
_cell.length_c   1.000
_cell.angle_alpha   90.00
_cell.angle_beta   90.00
_cell.angle_gamma   90.00
#
_symmetry.space_group_name_H-M   'P 1'
#
loop_
_entity.id
_entity.type
_entity.pdbx_description
1 polymer ?
#
loop_
_entity_poly.entity_id
_entity_poly.type
_entity_poly.pdbx_seq_one_letter_code
_entity_poly.pdbx_strand_id
1 'polypeptide(L)'
;MSCNHVVNTELWGKKREVNGVMQWLPLAQHLEDTGNVIGQLWDHWLSDGQRRLIESSLSKRVDAKKLSQFLGCIHDIGKATPVFQFRKSYSNSKDLDIALKNKLATVGFTNINDFIIKAEDWSSSHHTITGQAILSNTGVPEGVCAIVGAHHGKPLDNDSVYKSNESAYTDHYYQSETESENSKLWQKLQNDILDWALERNDFSNVDDLPEISEPAQVLLCGLVIMADWIASNEQYFPLIPIEKDLIENQEERYRKGWEKWLQHGSKDVWESLNCCSNISQIYKHRFGFLPNSIQTALYNVISHCKEPGIFILESSMGSGKTEASLIAAEQLANLTGRSGVFFGLPTQATSNGMFRRVEDWLKSVNSDFQGEIGLRLVHGKAELNADYAHLLHGMQNMNDGCESTSSSNDVNNNGVILNDWFTGRKTAMLDDFVVGTVDQFLLASLKQKHLMLRHLGLSKKVVIIDEVHAYDAYMNKYLEESLVWMAAYGVPVVLLSATLPAKRRKELIKAYMCGLFGFNWRECDKSNVDFETNNYPLITYSDKNCVKQKFIENDASDNKSVSVRKITDDSLHESLVNELKSLLNNGGIAGIIVNTVKRAQEIYNACVGEFTDEEVIVIHSQFIATDRVRKEQQICNMIGKNAHRPVRAIIIGTQVLEQSLDVDFDVLFTDLAPIDLLLQRAGRLHRHMIERPDSFKEPILYVLGTSERYEFEKASESIYSKYLLIRTQYYLPDVINMPQDISRLVQIVYGDNLLELQEDLKDAYAAAKREHDSVRNSNESAAKTYRIENPKSEIGKKSIVGLLKKFNYK
;
A
#
# COMPACT_ATOMS: atom_id res chain seq x y z
N MET A 1 -42.32 -3.51 1.93
CA MET A 1 -43.20 -2.95 2.99
C MET A 1 -42.39 -1.88 3.69
N SER A 2 -42.93 -0.66 3.73
CA SER A 2 -42.28 0.56 4.20
C SER A 2 -42.17 0.58 5.73
N CYS A 3 -41.02 0.25 6.31
CA CYS A 3 -40.70 0.58 7.70
C CYS A 3 -40.42 2.08 7.81
N ASN A 4 -41.48 2.89 7.87
CA ASN A 4 -41.45 4.34 8.12
C ASN A 4 -41.37 4.68 9.63
N HIS A 5 -40.83 3.79 10.46
CA HIS A 5 -40.62 4.10 11.88
C HIS A 5 -39.21 4.65 12.07
N VAL A 6 -39.10 5.97 12.13
CA VAL A 6 -37.89 6.65 12.61
C VAL A 6 -37.86 6.54 14.13
N VAL A 7 -36.82 5.90 14.67
CA VAL A 7 -36.64 5.71 16.11
C VAL A 7 -35.98 6.93 16.74
N ASN A 8 -36.40 7.32 17.95
CA ASN A 8 -35.71 8.33 18.78
C ASN A 8 -35.31 9.61 18.04
N THR A 9 -36.30 10.29 17.44
CA THR A 9 -36.13 11.57 16.71
C THR A 9 -35.49 12.68 17.52
N GLU A 10 -35.54 12.58 18.86
CA GLU A 10 -35.10 13.63 19.78
C GLU A 10 -33.59 13.63 20.08
N LEU A 11 -32.88 12.54 19.75
CA LEU A 11 -31.44 12.44 19.95
C LEU A 11 -30.70 13.09 18.78
N TRP A 12 -29.66 13.89 19.05
CA TRP A 12 -28.86 14.49 17.99
C TRP A 12 -27.61 13.66 17.65
N GLY A 13 -27.31 13.53 16.37
CA GLY A 13 -26.07 12.96 15.85
C GLY A 13 -25.06 14.05 15.44
N LYS A 14 -25.56 15.17 14.89
CA LYS A 14 -24.77 16.37 14.54
C LYS A 14 -25.56 17.65 14.84
N LYS A 15 -24.84 18.75 15.09
CA LYS A 15 -25.42 20.07 15.30
C LYS A 15 -24.46 21.17 14.88
N ARG A 16 -24.97 22.24 14.28
CA ARG A 16 -24.19 23.39 13.82
C ARG A 16 -25.08 24.63 13.72
N GLU A 17 -24.49 25.79 13.93
CA GLU A 17 -25.12 27.06 13.58
C GLU A 17 -24.33 27.70 12.43
N VAL A 18 -25.02 28.05 11.35
CA VAL A 18 -24.43 28.69 10.17
C VAL A 18 -25.26 29.91 9.80
N ASN A 19 -24.63 31.09 9.74
CA ASN A 19 -25.29 32.36 9.39
C ASN A 19 -26.57 32.66 10.19
N GLY A 20 -26.59 32.32 11.49
CA GLY A 20 -27.73 32.51 12.39
C GLY A 20 -28.86 31.48 12.23
N VAL A 21 -28.69 30.47 11.37
CA VAL A 21 -29.63 29.35 11.24
C VAL A 21 -29.13 28.17 12.08
N MET A 22 -29.95 27.76 13.04
CA MET A 22 -29.74 26.59 13.88
C MET A 22 -30.07 25.32 13.09
N GLN A 23 -29.07 24.48 12.87
CA GLN A 23 -29.19 23.25 12.12
C GLN A 23 -28.75 22.04 12.95
N TRP A 24 -29.39 20.92 12.71
CA TRP A 24 -29.07 19.66 13.37
C TRP A 24 -29.36 18.46 12.48
N LEU A 25 -28.92 17.30 12.93
CA LEU A 25 -29.27 16.02 12.33
C LEU A 25 -29.63 15.05 13.46
N PRO A 26 -30.86 14.52 13.47
CA PRO A 26 -31.24 13.44 14.38
C PRO A 26 -30.27 12.26 14.26
N LEU A 27 -29.95 11.62 15.38
CA LEU A 27 -29.07 10.46 15.43
C LEU A 27 -29.61 9.35 14.53
N ALA A 28 -30.91 9.08 14.63
CA ALA A 28 -31.59 8.08 13.82
C ALA A 28 -31.44 8.31 12.31
N GLN A 29 -31.54 9.58 11.88
CA GLN A 29 -31.33 9.93 10.47
C GLN A 29 -29.89 9.64 10.03
N HIS A 30 -28.91 9.95 10.87
CA HIS A 30 -27.51 9.65 10.55
C HIS A 30 -27.25 8.14 10.47
N LEU A 31 -27.82 7.36 11.40
CA LEU A 31 -27.74 5.90 11.38
C LEU A 31 -28.41 5.31 10.13
N GLU A 32 -29.55 5.85 9.72
CA GLU A 32 -30.23 5.48 8.47
C GLU A 32 -29.41 5.85 7.22
N ASP A 33 -28.88 7.08 7.16
CA ASP A 33 -28.02 7.55 6.06
C ASP A 33 -26.79 6.62 5.93
N THR A 34 -26.11 6.31 7.04
CA THR A 34 -24.94 5.43 7.06
C THR A 34 -25.30 3.99 6.68
N GLY A 35 -26.43 3.46 7.19
CA GLY A 35 -26.95 2.13 6.85
C GLY A 35 -27.31 1.97 5.37
N ASN A 36 -27.81 3.02 4.74
CA ASN A 36 -28.10 3.02 3.30
C ASN A 36 -26.81 3.11 2.47
N VAL A 37 -25.89 4.01 2.85
CA VAL A 37 -24.59 4.18 2.16
C VAL A 37 -23.77 2.90 2.20
N ILE A 38 -23.67 2.22 3.36
CA ILE A 38 -22.91 0.97 3.44
C ILE A 38 -23.51 -0.14 2.57
N GLY A 39 -24.84 -0.18 2.41
CA GLY A 39 -25.52 -1.09 1.49
C GLY A 39 -25.14 -0.83 0.03
N GLN A 40 -24.99 0.44 -0.37
CA GLN A 40 -24.51 0.78 -1.71
C GLN A 40 -23.03 0.49 -1.91
N LEU A 41 -22.20 0.75 -0.91
CA LEU A 41 -20.78 0.37 -0.97
C LEU A 41 -20.61 -1.15 -1.11
N TRP A 42 -21.49 -1.93 -0.45
CA TRP A 42 -21.50 -3.38 -0.60
C TRP A 42 -21.77 -3.82 -2.04
N ASP A 43 -22.78 -3.22 -2.69
CA ASP A 43 -23.18 -3.59 -4.05
C ASP A 43 -22.20 -3.06 -5.11
N HIS A 44 -21.84 -1.79 -5.00
CA HIS A 44 -21.21 -1.02 -6.09
C HIS A 44 -19.74 -0.67 -5.85
N TRP A 45 -19.18 -0.90 -4.65
CA TRP A 45 -17.77 -0.57 -4.38
C TRP A 45 -16.93 -1.78 -3.99
N LEU A 46 -17.46 -2.72 -3.21
CA LEU A 46 -16.75 -3.94 -2.88
C LEU A 46 -16.53 -4.82 -4.12
N SER A 47 -15.38 -5.47 -4.16
CA SER A 47 -15.10 -6.52 -5.15
C SER A 47 -15.76 -7.83 -4.76
N ASP A 48 -16.02 -8.69 -5.75
CA ASP A 48 -16.53 -10.05 -5.53
C ASP A 48 -15.68 -10.88 -4.57
N GLY A 49 -14.35 -10.73 -4.66
CA GLY A 49 -13.41 -11.40 -3.76
C GLY A 49 -13.57 -10.97 -2.30
N GLN A 50 -13.85 -9.69 -2.04
CA GLN A 50 -14.14 -9.19 -0.69
C GLN A 50 -15.49 -9.70 -0.18
N ARG A 51 -16.54 -9.68 -1.01
CA ARG A 51 -17.87 -10.19 -0.64
C ARG A 51 -17.81 -11.67 -0.26
N ARG A 52 -17.22 -12.52 -1.11
CA ARG A 52 -17.03 -13.96 -0.83
C ARG A 52 -16.24 -14.22 0.45
N LEU A 53 -15.18 -13.44 0.68
CA LEU A 53 -14.38 -13.56 1.90
C LEU A 53 -15.21 -13.25 3.16
N ILE A 54 -15.96 -12.15 3.15
CA ILE A 54 -16.81 -11.75 4.29
C ILE A 54 -17.87 -12.83 4.53
N GLU A 55 -18.58 -13.28 3.49
CA GLU A 55 -19.61 -14.32 3.57
C GLU A 55 -19.08 -15.65 4.12
N SER A 56 -17.89 -16.09 3.68
CA SER A 56 -17.24 -17.31 4.17
C SER A 56 -16.68 -17.20 5.60
N SER A 57 -16.65 -15.98 6.16
CA SER A 57 -16.05 -15.67 7.47
C SER A 57 -17.09 -15.52 8.60
N LEU A 58 -18.36 -15.84 8.33
CA LEU A 58 -19.47 -15.74 9.28
C LEU A 58 -19.80 -17.12 9.87
N SER A 59 -20.11 -17.20 11.17
CA SER A 59 -20.46 -18.48 11.81
C SER A 59 -21.83 -19.01 11.39
N LYS A 60 -22.72 -18.14 10.91
CA LYS A 60 -24.08 -18.44 10.48
C LYS A 60 -24.26 -18.00 9.03
N ARG A 61 -25.11 -18.72 8.28
CA ARG A 61 -25.52 -18.34 6.94
C ARG A 61 -26.55 -17.21 7.02
N VAL A 62 -26.06 -15.99 7.08
CA VAL A 62 -26.87 -14.77 7.01
C VAL A 62 -26.47 -13.97 5.77
N ASP A 63 -27.33 -13.05 5.35
CA ASP A 63 -27.00 -12.09 4.31
C ASP A 63 -25.95 -11.10 4.84
N ALA A 64 -24.72 -11.17 4.32
CA ALA A 64 -23.62 -10.34 4.76
C ALA A 64 -23.82 -8.85 4.42
N LYS A 65 -24.66 -8.54 3.42
CA LYS A 65 -25.08 -7.16 3.15
C LYS A 65 -25.92 -6.62 4.30
N LYS A 66 -26.90 -7.39 4.77
CA LYS A 66 -27.76 -6.99 5.89
C LYS A 66 -26.97 -6.82 7.18
N LEU A 67 -25.97 -7.68 7.42
CA LEU A 67 -25.04 -7.49 8.53
C LEU A 67 -24.24 -6.18 8.39
N SER A 68 -23.76 -5.86 7.18
CA SER A 68 -23.04 -4.61 6.92
C SER A 68 -23.94 -3.39 7.13
N GLN A 69 -25.19 -3.44 6.66
CA GLN A 69 -26.20 -2.41 6.87
C GLN A 69 -26.55 -2.25 8.36
N PHE A 70 -26.70 -3.35 9.10
CA PHE A 70 -26.87 -3.35 10.55
C PHE A 70 -25.71 -2.63 11.25
N LEU A 71 -24.46 -2.94 10.88
CA LEU A 71 -23.29 -2.25 11.43
C LEU A 71 -23.34 -0.74 11.17
N GLY A 72 -23.74 -0.31 9.97
CA GLY A 72 -23.97 1.10 9.66
C GLY A 72 -25.09 1.74 10.50
N CYS A 73 -26.17 1.00 10.75
CA CYS A 73 -27.31 1.46 11.56
C CYS A 73 -27.02 1.53 13.06
N ILE A 74 -25.94 0.92 13.56
CA ILE A 74 -25.64 0.82 15.00
C ILE A 74 -24.30 1.44 15.42
N HIS A 75 -23.43 1.80 14.47
CA HIS A 75 -22.05 2.26 14.74
C HIS A 75 -21.95 3.40 15.76
N ASP A 76 -22.96 4.27 15.79
CA ASP A 76 -22.99 5.49 16.60
C ASP A 76 -23.98 5.40 17.78
N ILE A 77 -24.43 4.20 18.16
CA ILE A 77 -25.31 3.99 19.32
C ILE A 77 -24.75 4.61 20.61
N GLY A 78 -23.43 4.71 20.74
CA GLY A 78 -22.79 5.37 21.88
C GLY A 78 -23.09 6.87 22.01
N LYS A 79 -23.62 7.52 20.95
CA LYS A 79 -24.16 8.88 21.01
C LYS A 79 -25.49 8.96 21.75
N ALA A 80 -26.22 7.86 21.91
CA ALA A 80 -27.44 7.76 22.72
C ALA A 80 -27.11 7.67 24.22
N THR A 81 -26.27 8.59 24.70
CA THR A 81 -25.81 8.67 26.08
C THR A 81 -25.87 10.12 26.59
N PRO A 82 -26.10 10.34 27.89
CA PRO A 82 -26.06 11.66 28.52
C PRO A 82 -24.76 12.42 28.21
N VAL A 83 -23.62 11.73 28.33
CA VAL A 83 -22.28 12.34 28.15
C VAL A 83 -22.05 12.85 26.73
N PHE A 84 -22.78 12.34 25.74
CA PHE A 84 -22.76 12.86 24.37
C PHE A 84 -23.86 13.90 24.15
N GLN A 85 -25.11 13.57 24.47
CA GLN A 85 -26.27 14.40 24.18
C GLN A 85 -26.21 15.77 24.87
N PHE A 86 -25.59 15.84 26.04
CA PHE A 86 -25.46 17.09 26.81
C PHE A 86 -24.19 17.90 26.53
N ARG A 87 -23.35 17.48 25.56
CA ARG A 87 -22.15 18.24 25.16
C ARG A 87 -22.52 19.62 24.61
N LYS A 88 -21.72 20.63 24.97
CA LYS A 88 -21.87 22.00 24.46
C LYS A 88 -21.47 22.09 22.99
N SER A 89 -22.14 22.98 22.25
CA SER A 89 -21.78 23.28 20.86
C SER A 89 -20.43 24.00 20.76
N TYR A 90 -19.58 23.62 19.78
CA TYR A 90 -18.25 24.21 19.57
C TYR A 90 -18.27 25.71 19.24
N SER A 91 -19.34 26.20 18.60
CA SER A 91 -19.56 27.61 18.29
C SER A 91 -20.18 28.41 19.46
N ASN A 92 -20.36 27.78 20.63
CA ASN A 92 -20.99 28.38 21.81
C ASN A 92 -22.42 28.90 21.57
N SER A 93 -23.15 28.26 20.64
CA SER A 93 -24.58 28.53 20.41
C SER A 93 -25.41 28.01 21.59
N LYS A 94 -25.69 28.90 22.55
CA LYS A 94 -26.49 28.56 23.73
C LYS A 94 -27.93 28.20 23.35
N ASP A 95 -28.49 28.87 22.35
CA ASP A 95 -29.89 28.69 21.95
C ASP A 95 -30.10 27.33 21.28
N LEU A 96 -29.16 26.88 20.45
CA LEU A 96 -29.18 25.53 19.86
C LEU A 96 -29.08 24.44 20.94
N ASP A 97 -28.20 24.63 21.91
CA ASP A 97 -28.05 23.69 23.03
C ASP A 97 -29.31 23.65 23.90
N ILE A 98 -29.99 24.79 24.12
CA ILE A 98 -31.27 24.85 24.84
C ILE A 98 -32.37 24.16 24.05
N ALA A 99 -32.47 24.40 22.74
CA ALA A 99 -33.48 23.77 21.89
C ALA A 99 -33.38 22.24 21.91
N LEU A 100 -32.17 21.69 21.79
CA LEU A 100 -31.94 20.24 21.86
C LEU A 100 -32.24 19.66 23.24
N LYS A 101 -31.93 20.38 24.31
CA LYS A 101 -32.31 19.96 25.68
C LYS A 101 -33.83 19.93 25.87
N ASN A 102 -34.55 20.91 25.31
CA ASN A 102 -36.00 20.96 25.41
C ASN A 102 -36.64 19.75 24.71
N LYS A 103 -36.09 19.30 23.58
CA LYS A 103 -36.50 18.05 22.90
C LYS A 103 -36.35 16.81 23.78
N LEU A 104 -35.24 16.70 24.52
CA LEU A 104 -35.08 15.59 25.48
C LEU A 104 -36.05 15.72 26.66
N ALA A 105 -36.29 16.93 27.15
CA ALA A 105 -37.26 17.17 28.22
C ALA A 105 -38.69 16.77 27.81
N THR A 106 -39.07 16.93 26.53
CA THR A 106 -40.39 16.50 26.04
C THR A 106 -40.61 14.99 26.07
N VAL A 107 -39.53 14.19 26.07
CA VAL A 107 -39.59 12.72 26.20
C VAL A 107 -39.66 12.27 27.66
N GLY A 108 -39.45 13.19 28.61
CA GLY A 108 -39.53 12.92 30.05
C GLY A 108 -38.19 12.98 30.78
N PHE A 109 -37.09 13.39 30.14
CA PHE A 109 -35.81 13.58 30.84
C PHE A 109 -35.87 14.78 31.80
N THR A 110 -35.51 14.54 33.06
CA THR A 110 -35.44 15.55 34.12
C THR A 110 -34.01 15.76 34.62
N ASN A 111 -33.75 16.83 35.38
CA ASN A 111 -32.45 17.11 36.02
C ASN A 111 -31.24 17.16 35.05
N ILE A 112 -31.48 17.58 33.81
CA ILE A 112 -30.44 17.68 32.76
C ILE A 112 -29.33 18.66 33.17
N ASN A 113 -29.70 19.86 33.65
CA ASN A 113 -28.72 20.87 34.04
C ASN A 113 -27.91 20.45 35.27
N ASP A 114 -28.52 19.74 36.21
CA ASP A 114 -27.83 19.24 37.40
C ASP A 114 -26.77 18.20 37.05
N PHE A 115 -27.09 17.29 36.13
CA PHE A 115 -26.10 16.35 35.59
C PHE A 115 -24.94 17.09 34.91
N ILE A 116 -25.24 18.10 34.08
CA ILE A 116 -24.19 18.86 33.36
C ILE A 116 -23.21 19.55 34.32
N ILE A 117 -23.70 20.03 35.47
CA ILE A 117 -22.88 20.70 36.49
C ILE A 117 -22.04 19.68 37.27
N LYS A 118 -22.58 18.48 37.53
CA LYS A 118 -21.94 17.46 38.36
C LYS A 118 -20.99 16.52 37.60
N ALA A 119 -21.23 16.32 36.30
CA ALA A 119 -20.43 15.40 35.50
C ALA A 119 -19.00 15.94 35.32
N GLU A 120 -18.04 15.22 35.87
CA GLU A 120 -16.60 15.43 35.69
C GLU A 120 -16.09 14.51 34.55
N ASP A 121 -14.95 14.84 33.93
CA ASP A 121 -14.27 13.93 32.97
C ASP A 121 -15.09 13.43 31.76
N TRP A 122 -15.83 14.33 31.09
CA TRP A 122 -16.58 14.10 29.85
C TRP A 122 -15.79 13.42 28.70
N SER A 123 -14.46 13.54 28.72
CA SER A 123 -13.54 12.94 27.74
C SER A 123 -13.25 11.46 27.99
N SER A 124 -13.50 10.96 29.21
CA SER A 124 -13.18 9.58 29.61
C SER A 124 -14.14 8.55 29.01
N SER A 125 -15.38 8.94 28.69
CA SER A 125 -16.39 8.09 28.04
C SER A 125 -16.67 8.57 26.62
N HIS A 126 -15.67 8.40 25.74
CA HIS A 126 -15.85 8.64 24.31
C HIS A 126 -16.93 7.71 23.75
N HIS A 127 -17.74 8.18 22.79
CA HIS A 127 -18.92 7.44 22.31
C HIS A 127 -18.61 6.08 21.66
N THR A 128 -17.37 5.87 21.22
CA THR A 128 -16.91 4.55 20.78
C THR A 128 -16.79 3.54 21.94
N ILE A 129 -16.35 4.00 23.12
CA ILE A 129 -16.26 3.15 24.32
C ILE A 129 -17.67 2.83 24.80
N THR A 130 -18.53 3.85 24.87
CA THR A 130 -19.90 3.67 25.35
C THR A 130 -20.72 2.80 24.41
N GLY A 131 -20.56 2.96 23.10
CA GLY A 131 -21.23 2.14 22.09
C GLY A 131 -20.87 0.66 22.19
N GLN A 132 -19.58 0.35 22.37
CA GLN A 132 -19.13 -1.04 22.57
C GLN A 132 -19.67 -1.64 23.88
N ALA A 133 -19.69 -0.86 24.97
CA ALA A 133 -20.24 -1.32 26.25
C ALA A 133 -21.75 -1.61 26.17
N ILE A 134 -22.53 -0.68 25.61
CA ILE A 134 -23.98 -0.83 25.46
C ILE A 134 -24.31 -2.13 24.72
N LEU A 135 -23.69 -2.35 23.56
CA LEU A 135 -23.95 -3.56 22.76
C LEU A 135 -23.49 -4.83 23.47
N SER A 136 -22.34 -4.80 24.15
CA SER A 136 -21.83 -5.96 24.90
C SER A 136 -22.79 -6.41 25.99
N ASN A 137 -23.53 -5.50 26.62
CA ASN A 137 -24.49 -5.83 27.67
C ASN A 137 -25.82 -6.40 27.14
N THR A 138 -26.10 -6.19 25.85
CA THR A 138 -27.31 -6.70 25.18
C THR A 138 -27.14 -8.09 24.56
N GLY A 139 -25.96 -8.71 24.67
CA GLY A 139 -25.67 -10.04 24.14
C GLY A 139 -25.25 -10.05 22.65
N VAL A 140 -24.97 -8.88 22.07
CA VAL A 140 -24.45 -8.77 20.69
C VAL A 140 -23.04 -9.40 20.62
N PRO A 141 -22.72 -10.17 19.55
CA PRO A 141 -21.41 -10.81 19.40
C PRO A 141 -20.22 -9.85 19.56
N GLU A 142 -19.15 -10.30 20.23
CA GLU A 142 -18.00 -9.44 20.56
C GLU A 142 -17.35 -8.80 19.33
N GLY A 143 -17.30 -9.51 18.19
CA GLY A 143 -16.76 -8.97 16.94
C GLY A 143 -17.54 -7.77 16.41
N VAL A 144 -18.87 -7.79 16.53
CA VAL A 144 -19.75 -6.68 16.14
C VAL A 144 -19.54 -5.49 17.08
N CYS A 145 -19.52 -5.75 18.39
CA CYS A 145 -19.24 -4.75 19.42
C CYS A 145 -17.88 -4.06 19.20
N ALA A 146 -16.85 -4.83 18.84
CA ALA A 146 -15.51 -4.32 18.57
C ALA A 146 -15.44 -3.44 17.31
N ILE A 147 -16.20 -3.75 16.26
CA ILE A 147 -16.30 -2.91 15.05
C ILE A 147 -16.87 -1.53 15.41
N VAL A 148 -17.96 -1.53 16.19
CA VAL A 148 -18.61 -0.31 16.69
C VAL A 148 -17.64 0.48 17.56
N GLY A 149 -16.90 -0.17 18.46
CA GLY A 149 -15.87 0.49 19.27
C GLY A 149 -14.67 1.03 18.49
N ALA A 150 -14.48 0.60 17.24
CA ALA A 150 -13.31 0.91 16.43
C ALA A 150 -13.56 1.91 15.28
N HIS A 151 -14.81 2.30 15.01
CA HIS A 151 -15.19 3.09 13.81
C HIS A 151 -14.58 4.51 13.75
N HIS A 152 -13.95 5.03 14.81
CA HIS A 152 -13.10 6.23 14.73
C HIS A 152 -11.63 5.93 14.35
N GLY A 153 -11.33 4.70 13.94
CA GLY A 153 -10.04 4.26 13.44
C GLY A 153 -9.09 3.69 14.49
N LYS A 154 -9.53 3.45 15.73
CA LYS A 154 -8.72 2.74 16.73
C LYS A 154 -9.62 1.81 17.55
N PRO A 155 -9.44 0.47 17.48
CA PRO A 155 -10.08 -0.44 18.42
C PRO A 155 -9.62 -0.18 19.85
N LEU A 156 -10.40 -0.61 20.84
CA LEU A 156 -10.00 -0.53 22.24
C LEU A 156 -8.75 -1.37 22.50
N ASP A 157 -7.93 -0.97 23.47
CA ASP A 157 -6.68 -1.68 23.78
C ASP A 157 -6.93 -2.99 24.55
N ASN A 158 -8.07 -3.11 25.25
CA ASN A 158 -8.52 -4.30 25.97
C ASN A 158 -10.03 -4.20 26.28
N ASP A 159 -10.71 -5.33 26.45
CA ASP A 159 -12.12 -5.38 26.88
C ASP A 159 -12.33 -4.83 28.30
N SER A 160 -11.28 -4.88 29.13
CA SER A 160 -11.31 -4.24 30.45
C SER A 160 -11.58 -2.74 30.37
N VAL A 161 -11.27 -2.08 29.25
CA VAL A 161 -11.43 -0.62 29.10
C VAL A 161 -12.90 -0.24 29.22
N TYR A 162 -13.78 -0.84 28.43
CA TYR A 162 -15.20 -0.47 28.47
C TYR A 162 -15.88 -1.01 29.74
N LYS A 163 -15.53 -2.21 30.21
CA LYS A 163 -16.05 -2.77 31.47
C LYS A 163 -15.70 -1.89 32.68
N SER A 164 -14.45 -1.42 32.76
CA SER A 164 -14.02 -0.51 33.82
C SER A 164 -14.69 0.87 33.69
N ASN A 165 -14.83 1.38 32.46
CA ASN A 165 -15.47 2.66 32.21
C ASN A 165 -16.95 2.66 32.62
N GLU A 166 -17.70 1.62 32.26
CA GLU A 166 -19.10 1.49 32.66
C GLU A 166 -19.23 1.42 34.18
N SER A 167 -18.40 0.61 34.87
CA SER A 167 -18.45 0.51 36.33
C SER A 167 -18.06 1.79 37.07
N ALA A 168 -17.16 2.59 36.48
CA ALA A 168 -16.64 3.81 37.10
C ALA A 168 -17.48 5.05 36.78
N TYR A 169 -18.22 5.04 35.67
CA TYR A 169 -18.96 6.18 35.14
C TYR A 169 -20.36 5.77 34.66
N THR A 170 -21.09 4.99 35.46
CA THR A 170 -22.45 4.51 35.14
C THR A 170 -23.39 5.67 34.77
N ASP A 171 -23.22 6.82 35.42
CA ASP A 171 -23.96 8.05 35.17
C ASP A 171 -23.69 8.63 33.76
N HIS A 172 -22.54 8.39 33.15
CA HIS A 172 -22.26 8.80 31.76
C HIS A 172 -23.16 8.08 30.75
N TYR A 173 -23.65 6.88 31.08
CA TYR A 173 -24.52 6.05 30.25
C TYR A 173 -26.00 6.30 30.53
N TYR A 174 -26.35 6.53 31.80
CA TYR A 174 -27.73 6.49 32.26
C TYR A 174 -28.19 7.71 33.09
N GLN A 175 -27.35 8.75 33.19
CA GLN A 175 -27.58 9.99 33.95
C GLN A 175 -27.64 9.82 35.48
N SER A 176 -27.47 8.59 35.97
CA SER A 176 -27.47 8.26 37.38
C SER A 176 -26.59 7.03 37.63
N GLU A 177 -25.94 6.99 38.79
CA GLU A 177 -25.19 5.81 39.26
C GLU A 177 -26.12 4.68 39.72
N THR A 178 -27.38 5.00 40.02
CA THR A 178 -28.40 4.06 40.48
C THR A 178 -29.60 4.02 39.54
N GLU A 179 -30.41 2.97 39.67
CA GLU A 179 -31.64 2.85 38.88
C GLU A 179 -32.60 4.02 39.17
N SER A 180 -32.97 4.76 38.12
CA SER A 180 -33.83 5.94 38.16
C SER A 180 -34.77 5.94 36.95
N GLU A 181 -35.75 6.85 36.93
CA GLU A 181 -36.62 7.01 35.75
C GLU A 181 -35.83 7.41 34.51
N ASN A 182 -34.84 8.31 34.66
CA ASN A 182 -33.93 8.69 33.57
C ASN A 182 -33.09 7.50 33.08
N SER A 183 -32.60 6.62 33.98
CA SER A 183 -31.79 5.47 33.58
C SER A 183 -32.60 4.48 32.74
N LYS A 184 -33.86 4.23 33.13
CA LYS A 184 -34.79 3.39 32.36
C LYS A 184 -35.11 4.01 31.01
N LEU A 185 -35.26 5.33 30.94
CA LEU A 185 -35.53 6.02 29.69
C LEU A 185 -34.33 5.93 28.74
N TRP A 186 -33.10 6.13 29.22
CA TRP A 186 -31.89 5.94 28.41
C TRP A 186 -31.75 4.50 27.90
N GLN A 187 -31.94 3.50 28.76
CA GLN A 187 -31.91 2.08 28.35
C GLN A 187 -32.98 1.77 27.32
N LYS A 188 -34.20 2.31 27.50
CA LYS A 188 -35.28 2.17 26.53
C LYS A 188 -34.87 2.75 25.17
N LEU A 189 -34.36 3.99 25.12
CA LEU A 189 -33.92 4.59 23.86
C LEU A 189 -32.79 3.78 23.20
N GLN A 190 -31.83 3.28 23.98
CA GLN A 190 -30.74 2.45 23.46
C GLN A 190 -31.25 1.13 22.87
N ASN A 191 -32.17 0.46 23.57
CA ASN A 191 -32.81 -0.77 23.07
C ASN A 191 -33.69 -0.51 21.85
N ASP A 192 -34.46 0.58 21.83
CA ASP A 192 -35.29 0.95 20.68
C ASP A 192 -34.42 1.14 19.41
N ILE A 193 -33.20 1.69 19.53
CA ILE A 193 -32.25 1.81 18.41
C ILE A 193 -31.75 0.43 17.96
N LEU A 194 -31.41 -0.45 18.90
CA LEU A 194 -30.94 -1.80 18.61
C LEU A 194 -32.04 -2.62 17.91
N ASP A 195 -33.25 -2.62 18.46
CA ASP A 195 -34.40 -3.35 17.92
C ASP A 195 -34.76 -2.85 16.52
N TRP A 196 -34.74 -1.54 16.29
CA TRP A 196 -34.93 -0.97 14.95
C TRP A 196 -33.83 -1.37 13.97
N ALA A 197 -32.57 -1.37 14.41
CA ALA A 197 -31.47 -1.79 13.55
C ALA A 197 -31.60 -3.28 13.19
N LEU A 198 -32.04 -4.14 14.12
CA LEU A 198 -32.31 -5.56 13.87
C LEU A 198 -33.47 -5.74 12.89
N GLU A 199 -34.63 -5.12 13.17
CA GLU A 199 -35.84 -5.22 12.35
C GLU A 199 -35.60 -4.73 10.93
N ARG A 200 -34.93 -3.57 10.76
CA ARG A 200 -34.59 -3.00 9.44
C ARG A 200 -33.76 -3.95 8.58
N ASN A 201 -32.94 -4.79 9.20
CA ASN A 201 -32.01 -5.68 8.54
C ASN A 201 -32.46 -7.16 8.60
N ASP A 202 -33.75 -7.40 8.86
CA ASP A 202 -34.38 -8.72 8.93
C ASP A 202 -33.73 -9.69 9.93
N PHE A 203 -33.23 -9.17 11.05
CA PHE A 203 -32.81 -9.97 12.21
C PHE A 203 -33.91 -9.93 13.28
N SER A 204 -34.33 -11.09 13.80
CA SER A 204 -35.41 -11.14 14.79
C SER A 204 -34.92 -10.83 16.20
N ASN A 205 -33.66 -11.13 16.49
CA ASN A 205 -33.02 -10.90 17.79
C ASN A 205 -31.48 -10.91 17.65
N VAL A 206 -30.79 -10.59 18.75
CA VAL A 206 -29.31 -10.58 18.81
C VAL A 206 -28.67 -11.94 18.54
N ASP A 207 -29.35 -13.05 18.86
CA ASP A 207 -28.86 -14.41 18.59
C ASP A 207 -28.92 -14.76 17.11
N ASP A 208 -29.56 -13.97 16.24
CA ASP A 208 -29.47 -14.18 14.79
C ASP A 208 -28.15 -13.63 14.22
N LEU A 209 -27.47 -12.72 14.93
CA LEU A 209 -26.21 -12.13 14.48
C LEU A 209 -25.09 -13.20 14.45
N PRO A 210 -24.26 -13.24 13.39
CA PRO A 210 -23.15 -14.17 13.29
C PRO A 210 -21.94 -13.70 14.10
N GLU A 211 -21.12 -14.66 14.51
CA GLU A 211 -19.74 -14.41 14.88
C GLU A 211 -18.92 -14.16 13.61
N ILE A 212 -17.90 -13.31 13.71
CA ILE A 212 -17.13 -12.81 12.56
C ILE A 212 -15.64 -13.13 12.78
N SER A 213 -14.92 -13.61 11.76
CA SER A 213 -13.46 -13.78 11.84
C SER A 213 -12.71 -12.44 11.98
N GLU A 214 -11.51 -12.43 12.58
CA GLU A 214 -10.72 -11.20 12.78
C GLU A 214 -10.45 -10.47 11.44
N PRO A 215 -10.06 -11.15 10.34
CA PRO A 215 -9.89 -10.49 9.03
C PRO A 215 -11.17 -9.85 8.49
N ALA A 216 -12.32 -10.52 8.61
CA ALA A 216 -13.59 -9.95 8.17
C ALA A 216 -14.04 -8.77 9.04
N GLN A 217 -13.77 -8.80 10.35
CA GLN A 217 -14.00 -7.66 11.23
C GLN A 217 -13.19 -6.42 10.81
N VAL A 218 -11.93 -6.60 10.39
CA VAL A 218 -11.08 -5.50 9.89
C VAL A 218 -11.69 -4.87 8.64
N LEU A 219 -12.15 -5.68 7.68
CA LEU A 219 -12.77 -5.19 6.45
C LEU A 219 -14.10 -4.49 6.72
N LEU A 220 -14.98 -5.09 7.51
CA LEU A 220 -16.27 -4.50 7.89
C LEU A 220 -16.08 -3.19 8.67
N CYS A 221 -15.10 -3.12 9.57
CA CYS A 221 -14.76 -1.88 10.26
C CYS A 221 -14.26 -0.80 9.30
N GLY A 222 -13.40 -1.14 8.34
CA GLY A 222 -13.01 -0.22 7.27
C GLY A 222 -14.22 0.31 6.49
N LEU A 223 -15.16 -0.58 6.16
CA LEU A 223 -16.36 -0.25 5.40
C LEU A 223 -17.29 0.69 6.19
N VAL A 224 -17.50 0.43 7.48
CA VAL A 224 -18.25 1.31 8.38
C VAL A 224 -17.61 2.70 8.49
N ILE A 225 -16.28 2.78 8.63
CA ILE A 225 -15.57 4.06 8.64
C ILE A 225 -15.82 4.84 7.34
N MET A 226 -15.73 4.16 6.20
CA MET A 226 -15.96 4.78 4.90
C MET A 226 -17.41 5.27 4.74
N ALA A 227 -18.38 4.44 5.15
CA ALA A 227 -19.80 4.79 5.10
C ALA A 227 -20.13 5.97 6.02
N ASP A 228 -19.63 5.98 7.26
CA ASP A 228 -19.79 7.10 8.17
C ASP A 228 -19.22 8.38 7.56
N TRP A 229 -17.99 8.36 7.02
CA TRP A 229 -17.39 9.56 6.43
C TRP A 229 -18.22 10.13 5.26
N ILE A 230 -18.79 9.26 4.42
CA ILE A 230 -19.63 9.67 3.29
C ILE A 230 -20.96 10.24 3.81
N ALA A 231 -21.66 9.52 4.68
CA ALA A 231 -22.89 9.96 5.32
C ALA A 231 -22.69 11.23 6.17
N SER A 232 -21.47 11.45 6.63
CA SER A 232 -21.08 12.58 7.44
C SER A 232 -20.84 13.87 6.65
N ASN A 233 -20.70 13.81 5.32
CA ASN A 233 -20.45 14.98 4.50
C ASN A 233 -21.71 15.83 4.31
N GLU A 234 -21.71 17.05 4.86
CA GLU A 234 -22.82 18.00 4.77
C GLU A 234 -23.18 18.42 3.32
N GLN A 235 -22.26 18.27 2.35
CA GLN A 235 -22.54 18.53 0.94
C GLN A 235 -23.42 17.43 0.31
N TYR A 236 -23.25 16.18 0.76
CA TYR A 236 -24.00 15.02 0.29
C TYR A 236 -25.28 14.84 1.11
N PHE A 237 -25.14 14.89 2.43
CA PHE A 237 -26.18 14.68 3.44
C PHE A 237 -26.32 15.93 4.31
N PRO A 238 -27.06 16.96 3.86
CA PRO A 238 -27.18 18.23 4.57
C PRO A 238 -27.92 18.08 5.90
N LEU A 239 -27.57 18.95 6.86
CA LEU A 239 -28.30 19.12 8.12
C LEU A 239 -29.69 19.72 7.85
N ILE A 240 -30.63 19.47 8.76
CA ILE A 240 -31.98 20.04 8.71
C ILE A 240 -32.12 21.20 9.71
N PRO A 241 -33.01 22.18 9.45
CA PRO A 241 -33.35 23.20 10.44
C PRO A 241 -33.85 22.59 11.74
N ILE A 242 -33.58 23.22 12.88
CA ILE A 242 -33.95 22.71 14.22
C ILE A 242 -35.47 22.56 14.42
N GLU A 243 -36.27 23.27 13.61
CA GLU A 243 -37.72 23.20 13.61
C GLU A 243 -38.26 21.93 12.91
N LYS A 244 -37.40 21.23 12.15
CA LYS A 244 -37.75 19.96 11.52
C LYS A 244 -37.16 18.78 12.31
N ASP A 245 -38.01 17.81 12.59
CA ASP A 245 -37.64 16.58 13.31
C ASP A 245 -37.48 15.38 12.38
N LEU A 246 -38.06 15.45 11.18
CA LEU A 246 -38.12 14.36 10.23
C LEU A 246 -37.84 14.85 8.82
N ILE A 247 -37.28 13.95 8.02
CA ILE A 247 -37.08 14.15 6.59
C ILE A 247 -38.28 13.54 5.86
N GLU A 248 -38.99 14.39 5.13
CA GLU A 248 -40.27 14.04 4.47
C GLU A 248 -40.10 12.96 3.38
N ASN A 249 -38.93 12.90 2.73
CA ASN A 249 -38.63 11.93 1.68
C ASN A 249 -37.23 11.33 1.85
N GLN A 250 -37.19 10.14 2.47
CA GLN A 250 -35.95 9.39 2.72
C GLN A 250 -35.29 8.91 1.43
N GLU A 251 -36.08 8.37 0.49
CA GLU A 251 -35.56 7.87 -0.79
C GLU A 251 -34.84 8.96 -1.57
N GLU A 252 -35.42 10.16 -1.63
CA GLU A 252 -34.85 11.28 -2.36
C GLU A 252 -33.58 11.82 -1.72
N ARG A 253 -33.52 11.88 -0.37
CA ARG A 253 -32.29 12.28 0.35
C ARG A 253 -31.16 11.31 0.03
N TYR A 254 -31.43 10.03 0.20
CA TYR A 254 -30.48 8.97 -0.03
C TYR A 254 -29.99 8.96 -1.48
N ARG A 255 -30.90 9.02 -2.46
CA ARG A 255 -30.59 9.07 -3.89
C ARG A 255 -29.69 10.26 -4.22
N LYS A 256 -30.04 11.47 -3.78
CA LYS A 256 -29.24 12.68 -4.00
C LYS A 256 -27.86 12.62 -3.34
N GLY A 257 -27.79 12.12 -2.11
CA GLY A 257 -26.53 11.99 -1.38
C GLY A 257 -25.58 11.02 -2.08
N TRP A 258 -26.10 9.88 -2.52
CA TRP A 258 -25.34 8.87 -3.26
C TRP A 258 -24.91 9.38 -4.65
N GLU A 259 -25.81 9.98 -5.43
CA GLU A 259 -25.49 10.55 -6.74
C GLU A 259 -24.39 11.61 -6.67
N LYS A 260 -24.43 12.49 -5.66
CA LYS A 260 -23.37 13.48 -5.44
C LYS A 260 -22.03 12.83 -5.10
N TRP A 261 -22.02 11.76 -4.32
CA TRP A 261 -20.78 11.03 -4.04
C TRP A 261 -20.23 10.37 -5.31
N LEU A 262 -21.09 9.73 -6.12
CA LEU A 262 -20.73 9.13 -7.41
C LEU A 262 -20.19 10.15 -8.42
N GLN A 263 -20.61 11.43 -8.35
CA GLN A 263 -20.03 12.48 -9.20
C GLN A 263 -18.55 12.76 -8.90
N HIS A 264 -18.06 12.40 -7.71
CA HIS A 264 -16.69 12.67 -7.28
C HIS A 264 -15.78 11.42 -7.31
N GLY A 265 -16.28 10.26 -7.77
CA GLY A 265 -15.56 8.99 -7.76
C GLY A 265 -15.85 8.07 -8.93
N SER A 266 -15.07 6.98 -9.08
CA SER A 266 -15.31 5.96 -10.11
C SER A 266 -16.72 5.38 -9.96
N LYS A 267 -17.49 5.45 -11.04
CA LYS A 267 -18.87 4.98 -11.10
C LYS A 267 -18.98 3.47 -11.19
N ASP A 268 -17.94 2.81 -11.71
CA ASP A 268 -17.98 1.39 -12.04
C ASP A 268 -16.82 0.62 -11.41
N VAL A 269 -17.12 -0.59 -10.94
CA VAL A 269 -16.10 -1.54 -10.48
C VAL A 269 -15.41 -2.11 -11.72
N TRP A 270 -14.08 -1.95 -11.80
CA TRP A 270 -13.34 -2.58 -12.89
C TRP A 270 -13.51 -4.11 -12.86
N GLU A 271 -14.17 -4.64 -13.88
CA GLU A 271 -14.23 -6.06 -14.17
C GLU A 271 -13.26 -6.36 -15.31
N SER A 272 -12.28 -7.23 -15.07
CA SER A 272 -11.37 -7.67 -16.14
C SER A 272 -12.14 -8.53 -17.14
N LEU A 273 -12.62 -7.90 -18.21
CA LEU A 273 -13.30 -8.57 -19.31
C LEU A 273 -12.28 -9.31 -20.19
N ASN A 274 -12.51 -10.61 -20.40
CA ASN A 274 -11.91 -11.44 -21.45
C ASN A 274 -10.37 -11.54 -21.48
N CYS A 275 -9.79 -12.24 -20.50
CA CYS A 275 -8.46 -12.86 -20.64
C CYS A 275 -8.44 -14.07 -21.61
N CYS A 276 -9.52 -14.37 -22.34
CA CYS A 276 -9.62 -15.53 -23.23
C CYS A 276 -9.07 -15.30 -24.66
N SER A 277 -8.41 -14.17 -24.89
CA SER A 277 -7.76 -13.83 -26.15
C SER A 277 -6.38 -14.51 -26.27
N ASN A 278 -5.86 -14.66 -27.48
CA ASN A 278 -4.48 -15.11 -27.68
C ASN A 278 -3.51 -14.12 -27.01
N ILE A 279 -2.55 -14.60 -26.22
CA ILE A 279 -1.55 -13.76 -25.53
C ILE A 279 -0.89 -12.72 -26.45
N SER A 280 -0.61 -13.10 -27.71
CA SER A 280 0.00 -12.20 -28.69
C SER A 280 -0.91 -11.03 -29.05
N GLN A 281 -2.23 -11.25 -29.10
CA GLN A 281 -3.20 -10.19 -29.34
C GLN A 281 -3.32 -9.26 -28.14
N ILE A 282 -3.31 -9.80 -26.92
CA ILE A 282 -3.35 -9.01 -25.68
C ILE A 282 -2.14 -8.07 -25.62
N TYR A 283 -0.92 -8.59 -25.78
CA TYR A 283 0.29 -7.76 -25.74
C TYR A 283 0.34 -6.72 -26.86
N LYS A 284 -0.10 -7.10 -28.07
CA LYS A 284 -0.16 -6.16 -29.19
C LYS A 284 -1.18 -5.06 -28.96
N HIS A 285 -2.32 -5.38 -28.35
CA HIS A 285 -3.36 -4.40 -28.02
C HIS A 285 -2.96 -3.47 -26.88
N ARG A 286 -2.40 -4.04 -25.80
CA ARG A 286 -2.02 -3.30 -24.58
C ARG A 286 -0.74 -2.47 -24.75
N PHE A 287 0.26 -3.01 -25.43
CA PHE A 287 1.60 -2.42 -25.47
C PHE A 287 2.18 -2.24 -26.88
N GLY A 288 1.52 -2.74 -27.92
CA GLY A 288 1.97 -2.59 -29.31
C GLY A 288 3.08 -3.56 -29.75
N PHE A 289 3.47 -4.53 -28.93
CA PHE A 289 4.52 -5.51 -29.25
C PHE A 289 4.10 -6.96 -28.96
N LEU A 290 4.91 -7.94 -29.38
CA LEU A 290 4.68 -9.37 -29.12
C LEU A 290 5.38 -9.82 -27.83
N PRO A 291 4.77 -10.74 -27.06
CA PRO A 291 5.33 -11.15 -25.78
C PRO A 291 6.63 -11.93 -25.96
N ASN A 292 7.58 -11.74 -25.04
CA ASN A 292 8.80 -12.54 -24.97
C ASN A 292 8.58 -13.85 -24.19
N SER A 293 9.65 -14.65 -24.06
CA SER A 293 9.65 -15.94 -23.36
C SER A 293 9.18 -15.83 -21.90
N ILE A 294 9.65 -14.80 -21.17
CA ILE A 294 9.30 -14.57 -19.76
C ILE A 294 7.83 -14.16 -19.59
N GLN A 295 7.35 -13.24 -20.43
CA GLN A 295 5.97 -12.78 -20.47
C GLN A 295 5.01 -13.94 -20.78
N THR A 296 5.38 -14.77 -21.75
CA THR A 296 4.62 -15.97 -22.12
C THR A 296 4.60 -17.01 -21.01
N ALA A 297 5.74 -17.24 -20.34
CA ALA A 297 5.83 -18.18 -19.24
C ALA A 297 4.93 -17.80 -18.07
N LEU A 298 4.94 -16.53 -17.65
CA LEU A 298 4.09 -16.06 -16.54
C LEU A 298 2.60 -16.16 -16.87
N TYR A 299 2.20 -15.72 -18.08
CA TYR A 299 0.83 -15.83 -18.55
C TYR A 299 0.31 -17.27 -18.53
N ASN A 300 1.13 -18.20 -19.03
CA ASN A 300 0.78 -19.61 -19.06
C ASN A 300 0.69 -20.19 -17.65
N VAL A 301 1.62 -19.87 -16.75
CA VAL A 301 1.59 -20.34 -15.36
C VAL A 301 0.27 -19.93 -14.68
N ILE A 302 -0.11 -18.65 -14.79
CA ILE A 302 -1.35 -18.14 -14.16
C ILE A 302 -2.59 -18.76 -14.80
N SER A 303 -2.61 -18.95 -16.12
CA SER A 303 -3.74 -19.55 -16.83
C SER A 303 -4.07 -20.99 -16.39
N HIS A 304 -3.09 -21.71 -15.84
CA HIS A 304 -3.27 -23.07 -15.33
C HIS A 304 -3.50 -23.13 -13.81
N CYS A 305 -3.44 -22.00 -13.11
CA CYS A 305 -3.75 -21.93 -11.69
C CYS A 305 -5.26 -22.05 -11.45
N LYS A 306 -5.62 -22.68 -10.34
CA LYS A 306 -7.01 -22.78 -9.89
C LYS A 306 -7.29 -21.79 -8.75
N GLU A 307 -6.40 -21.74 -7.78
CA GLU A 307 -6.47 -20.81 -6.65
C GLU A 307 -5.11 -20.12 -6.51
N PRO A 308 -4.86 -19.09 -7.33
CA PRO A 308 -3.58 -18.40 -7.35
C PRO A 308 -3.37 -17.60 -6.05
N GLY A 309 -2.18 -17.72 -5.47
CA GLY A 309 -1.79 -16.99 -4.27
C GLY A 309 -0.68 -15.97 -4.54
N ILE A 310 0.56 -16.35 -4.24
CA ILE A 310 1.76 -15.55 -4.45
C ILE A 310 2.58 -16.06 -5.65
N PHE A 311 3.18 -15.13 -6.40
CA PHE A 311 4.10 -15.36 -7.51
C PHE A 311 5.37 -14.56 -7.28
N ILE A 312 6.52 -15.17 -7.53
CA ILE A 312 7.83 -14.53 -7.53
C ILE A 312 8.43 -14.73 -8.91
N LEU A 313 8.59 -13.65 -9.67
CA LEU A 313 9.25 -13.65 -10.97
C LEU A 313 10.68 -13.11 -10.81
N GLU A 314 11.65 -14.01 -10.98
CA GLU A 314 13.08 -13.70 -11.01
C GLU A 314 13.56 -13.69 -12.45
N SER A 315 13.90 -12.51 -12.96
CA SER A 315 14.47 -12.38 -14.32
C SER A 315 15.28 -11.11 -14.48
N SER A 316 16.11 -11.06 -15.53
CA SER A 316 17.12 -10.02 -15.74
C SER A 316 16.51 -8.64 -15.84
N MET A 317 17.32 -7.61 -15.62
CA MET A 317 16.84 -6.23 -15.80
C MET A 317 16.54 -5.97 -17.27
N GLY A 318 15.42 -5.30 -17.55
CA GLY A 318 15.01 -5.01 -18.93
C GLY A 318 14.31 -6.16 -19.65
N SER A 319 14.09 -7.31 -18.98
CA SER A 319 13.39 -8.47 -19.54
C SER A 319 11.87 -8.32 -19.72
N GLY A 320 11.32 -7.14 -19.46
CA GLY A 320 9.86 -6.89 -19.55
C GLY A 320 9.03 -7.44 -18.38
N LYS A 321 9.63 -7.54 -17.17
CA LYS A 321 8.93 -7.94 -15.92
C LYS A 321 7.70 -7.09 -15.63
N THR A 322 7.79 -5.79 -15.89
CA THR A 322 6.74 -4.82 -15.64
C THR A 322 5.51 -5.11 -16.50
N GLU A 323 5.68 -5.30 -17.80
CA GLU A 323 4.57 -5.60 -18.70
C GLU A 323 4.03 -7.01 -18.47
N ALA A 324 4.88 -7.96 -18.04
CA ALA A 324 4.44 -9.27 -17.56
C ALA A 324 3.53 -9.18 -16.32
N SER A 325 3.85 -8.31 -15.36
CA SER A 325 3.08 -8.18 -14.12
C SER A 325 1.74 -7.46 -14.31
N LEU A 326 1.65 -6.51 -15.24
CA LEU A 326 0.38 -5.84 -15.56
C LEU A 326 -0.63 -6.81 -16.19
N ILE A 327 -0.19 -7.66 -17.14
CA ILE A 327 -1.05 -8.71 -17.69
C ILE A 327 -1.39 -9.76 -16.63
N ALA A 328 -0.43 -10.13 -15.78
CA ALA A 328 -0.70 -11.01 -14.64
C ALA A 328 -1.77 -10.42 -13.71
N ALA A 329 -1.77 -9.10 -13.48
CA ALA A 329 -2.81 -8.44 -12.70
C ALA A 329 -4.20 -8.57 -13.34
N GLU A 330 -4.35 -8.43 -14.66
CA GLU A 330 -5.63 -8.69 -15.34
C GLU A 330 -6.11 -10.13 -15.08
N GLN A 331 -5.24 -11.12 -15.29
CA GLN A 331 -5.59 -12.53 -15.09
C GLN A 331 -5.94 -12.85 -13.63
N LEU A 332 -5.13 -12.37 -12.69
CA LEU A 332 -5.32 -12.62 -11.26
C LEU A 332 -6.55 -11.89 -10.72
N ALA A 333 -6.83 -10.68 -11.20
CA ALA A 333 -8.03 -9.93 -10.86
C ALA A 333 -9.29 -10.70 -11.27
N ASN A 334 -9.33 -11.21 -12.50
CA ASN A 334 -10.42 -12.04 -13.00
C ASN A 334 -10.58 -13.34 -12.17
N LEU A 335 -9.49 -14.08 -11.95
CA LEU A 335 -9.53 -15.36 -11.22
C LEU A 335 -9.95 -15.23 -9.75
N THR A 336 -9.59 -14.13 -9.10
CA THR A 336 -9.84 -13.93 -7.65
C THR A 336 -10.99 -12.97 -7.36
N GLY A 337 -11.61 -12.38 -8.39
CA GLY A 337 -12.67 -11.37 -8.28
C GLY A 337 -12.18 -10.09 -7.63
N ARG A 338 -10.98 -9.62 -8.00
CA ARG A 338 -10.44 -8.32 -7.57
C ARG A 338 -10.73 -7.30 -8.66
N SER A 339 -10.80 -6.04 -8.26
CA SER A 339 -11.21 -4.95 -9.14
C SER A 339 -10.28 -3.74 -8.96
N GLY A 340 -9.00 -4.02 -8.79
CA GLY A 340 -7.98 -2.98 -8.67
C GLY A 340 -6.57 -3.55 -8.59
N VAL A 341 -5.58 -2.67 -8.66
CA VAL A 341 -4.16 -3.04 -8.59
C VAL A 341 -3.41 -2.06 -7.68
N PHE A 342 -2.58 -2.60 -6.80
CA PHE A 342 -1.55 -1.82 -6.11
C PHE A 342 -0.19 -2.15 -6.72
N PHE A 343 0.53 -1.16 -7.21
CA PHE A 343 1.88 -1.29 -7.76
C PHE A 343 2.87 -0.59 -6.84
N GLY A 344 3.60 -1.37 -6.05
CA GLY A 344 4.59 -0.92 -5.07
C GLY A 344 6.00 -0.89 -5.63
N LEU A 345 6.66 0.26 -5.50
CA LEU A 345 7.99 0.52 -6.05
C LEU A 345 9.00 0.89 -4.96
N PRO A 346 10.31 0.60 -5.14
CA PRO A 346 11.31 0.85 -4.09
C PRO A 346 11.50 2.34 -3.80
N THR A 347 11.26 3.23 -4.76
CA THR A 347 11.55 4.66 -4.62
C THR A 347 10.48 5.57 -5.22
N GLN A 348 10.50 6.86 -4.86
CA GLN A 348 9.59 7.85 -5.45
C GLN A 348 9.86 8.10 -6.94
N ALA A 349 11.12 8.04 -7.37
CA ALA A 349 11.50 8.26 -8.77
C ALA A 349 10.98 7.13 -9.68
N THR A 350 11.10 5.88 -9.21
CA THR A 350 10.49 4.73 -9.90
C THR A 350 8.96 4.83 -9.97
N SER A 351 8.33 5.36 -8.91
CA SER A 351 6.87 5.61 -8.88
C SER A 351 6.40 6.56 -9.98
N ASN A 352 7.13 7.64 -10.25
CA ASN A 352 6.78 8.59 -11.31
C ASN A 352 6.86 7.97 -12.71
N GLY A 353 7.96 7.28 -13.02
CA GLY A 353 8.13 6.63 -14.33
C GLY A 353 7.13 5.50 -14.57
N MET A 354 6.76 4.78 -13.51
CA MET A 354 5.75 3.72 -13.58
C MET A 354 4.32 4.24 -13.72
N PHE A 355 4.01 5.40 -13.14
CA PHE A 355 2.67 5.98 -13.22
C PHE A 355 2.19 6.11 -14.66
N ARG A 356 3.02 6.71 -15.53
CA ARG A 356 2.71 6.89 -16.95
C ARG A 356 2.49 5.56 -17.68
N ARG A 357 3.30 4.54 -17.38
CA ARG A 357 3.13 3.20 -17.98
C ARG A 357 1.82 2.54 -17.57
N VAL A 358 1.45 2.66 -16.30
CA VAL A 358 0.18 2.16 -15.78
C VAL A 358 -0.99 2.95 -16.36
N GLU A 359 -0.86 4.27 -16.52
CA GLU A 359 -1.86 5.11 -17.15
C GLU A 359 -2.08 4.71 -18.63
N ASP A 360 -1.01 4.52 -19.40
CA ASP A 360 -1.10 4.09 -20.80
C ASP A 360 -1.72 2.69 -20.93
N TRP A 361 -1.34 1.76 -20.05
CA TRP A 361 -1.97 0.44 -19.94
C TRP A 361 -3.46 0.57 -19.61
N LEU A 362 -3.84 1.39 -18.62
CA LEU A 362 -5.24 1.60 -18.25
C LEU A 362 -6.07 2.23 -19.36
N LYS A 363 -5.51 3.15 -20.15
CA LYS A 363 -6.19 3.69 -21.35
C LYS A 363 -6.55 2.57 -22.33
N SER A 364 -5.65 1.60 -22.51
CA SER A 364 -5.89 0.43 -23.37
C SER A 364 -6.80 -0.63 -22.75
N VAL A 365 -6.94 -0.68 -21.42
CA VAL A 365 -7.92 -1.51 -20.73
C VAL A 365 -9.29 -0.86 -20.82
N ASN A 366 -9.35 0.47 -20.69
CA ASN A 366 -10.59 1.23 -20.74
C ASN A 366 -11.23 1.26 -22.13
N SER A 367 -10.47 1.07 -23.21
CA SER A 367 -11.09 0.86 -24.53
C SER A 367 -11.97 -0.40 -24.59
N ASP A 368 -11.70 -1.39 -23.73
CA ASP A 368 -12.48 -2.63 -23.64
C ASP A 368 -13.61 -2.56 -22.60
N PHE A 369 -13.63 -1.50 -21.79
CA PHE A 369 -14.55 -1.29 -20.67
C PHE A 369 -15.28 0.05 -20.83
N GLN A 370 -16.60 0.04 -21.02
CA GLN A 370 -17.37 1.28 -21.18
C GLN A 370 -17.62 2.00 -19.84
N GLY A 371 -16.58 2.31 -19.06
CA GLY A 371 -16.68 2.96 -17.75
C GLY A 371 -15.53 3.91 -17.41
N GLU A 372 -15.56 4.46 -16.19
CA GLU A 372 -14.53 5.38 -15.68
C GLU A 372 -13.62 4.66 -14.66
N ILE A 373 -12.31 4.66 -14.90
CA ILE A 373 -11.33 3.98 -14.04
C ILE A 373 -10.56 4.98 -13.17
N GLY A 374 -10.59 4.77 -11.85
CA GLY A 374 -9.84 5.55 -10.86
C GLY A 374 -8.35 5.17 -10.82
N LEU A 375 -7.44 6.12 -11.10
CA LEU A 375 -5.98 5.92 -11.01
C LEU A 375 -5.34 6.96 -10.07
N ARG A 376 -4.57 6.50 -9.08
CA ARG A 376 -3.84 7.36 -8.15
C ARG A 376 -2.34 7.05 -8.04
N LEU A 377 -1.55 8.13 -7.93
CA LEU A 377 -0.14 8.11 -7.52
C LEU A 377 0.00 8.44 -6.03
N VAL A 378 0.69 7.59 -5.26
CA VAL A 378 0.86 7.76 -3.80
C VAL A 378 2.33 7.70 -3.40
N HIS A 379 2.92 8.88 -3.19
CA HIS A 379 4.17 9.07 -2.49
C HIS A 379 4.28 10.51 -1.97
N GLY A 380 5.25 10.80 -1.10
CA GLY A 380 5.41 12.10 -0.43
C GLY A 380 5.69 13.31 -1.33
N LYS A 381 5.72 13.13 -2.66
CA LYS A 381 5.93 14.18 -3.68
C LYS A 381 4.99 14.01 -4.89
N ALA A 382 3.91 13.22 -4.75
CA ALA A 382 3.02 12.88 -5.88
C ALA A 382 2.41 14.13 -6.53
N GLU A 383 2.08 15.16 -5.74
CA GLU A 383 1.54 16.44 -6.21
C GLU A 383 2.50 17.23 -7.13
N LEU A 384 3.80 16.91 -7.14
CA LEU A 384 4.79 17.56 -8.00
C LEU A 384 4.99 16.84 -9.35
N ASN A 385 4.34 15.70 -9.55
CA ASN A 385 4.40 14.96 -10.81
C ASN A 385 3.47 15.66 -11.83
N ALA A 386 4.02 16.06 -12.99
CA ALA A 386 3.28 16.78 -14.01
C ALA A 386 2.12 15.97 -14.58
N ASP A 387 2.31 14.67 -14.84
CA ASP A 387 1.26 13.78 -15.38
C ASP A 387 0.11 13.65 -14.35
N TYR A 388 0.44 13.55 -13.05
CA TYR A 388 -0.56 13.54 -11.98
C TYR A 388 -1.25 14.90 -11.78
N ALA A 389 -0.51 16.02 -11.90
CA ALA A 389 -1.06 17.36 -11.83
C ALA A 389 -2.00 17.67 -13.01
N HIS A 390 -1.72 17.14 -14.21
CA HIS A 390 -2.61 17.26 -15.36
C HIS A 390 -3.95 16.55 -15.13
N LEU A 391 -3.96 15.37 -14.49
CA LEU A 391 -5.18 14.70 -14.08
C LEU A 391 -5.97 15.52 -13.03
N LEU A 392 -5.28 16.17 -12.08
CA LEU A 392 -5.90 17.06 -11.09
C LEU A 392 -6.57 18.28 -11.74
N HIS A 393 -5.88 18.93 -12.69
CA HIS A 393 -6.42 20.10 -13.39
C HIS A 393 -7.55 19.75 -14.37
N GLY A 394 -7.49 18.60 -15.03
CA GLY A 394 -8.56 18.12 -15.90
C GLY A 394 -9.87 17.94 -15.15
N MET A 395 -9.81 17.49 -13.90
CA MET A 395 -10.99 17.29 -13.05
C MET A 395 -11.55 18.60 -12.46
N GLN A 396 -10.70 19.53 -12.03
CA GLN A 396 -11.11 20.85 -11.53
C GLN A 396 -11.91 21.64 -12.59
N ASN A 397 -11.50 21.56 -13.86
CA ASN A 397 -12.21 22.20 -14.96
C ASN A 397 -13.56 21.53 -15.31
N MET A 398 -13.82 20.30 -14.87
CA MET A 398 -15.13 19.64 -15.02
C MET A 398 -16.09 19.97 -13.87
N ASN A 399 -15.57 20.23 -12.66
CA ASN A 399 -16.38 20.56 -11.48
C ASN A 399 -16.78 22.05 -11.42
N ASP A 400 -15.99 22.96 -11.98
CA ASP A 400 -16.38 24.35 -12.19
C ASP A 400 -17.11 24.48 -13.54
N GLY A 401 -18.44 24.51 -13.51
CA GLY A 401 -19.32 24.68 -14.67
C GLY A 401 -19.24 26.03 -15.39
N CYS A 402 -18.03 26.53 -15.66
CA CYS A 402 -17.78 27.68 -16.51
C CYS A 402 -17.40 27.19 -17.91
N GLU A 403 -18.36 27.26 -18.84
CA GLU A 403 -18.09 27.27 -20.28
C GLU A 403 -17.12 28.41 -20.60
N SER A 404 -15.82 28.12 -20.61
CA SER A 404 -14.83 28.98 -21.23
C SER A 404 -14.50 28.42 -22.61
N THR A 405 -15.06 29.06 -23.62
CA THR A 405 -14.71 28.88 -25.02
C THR A 405 -13.25 29.29 -25.25
N SER A 406 -12.33 28.34 -25.16
CA SER A 406 -11.01 28.44 -25.78
C SER A 406 -10.69 27.12 -26.48
N SER A 407 -10.92 27.15 -27.80
CA SER A 407 -10.59 26.10 -28.75
C SER A 407 -9.10 25.73 -28.68
N SER A 408 -8.84 24.55 -28.12
CA SER A 408 -7.67 23.70 -28.43
C SER A 408 -8.11 22.23 -28.33
N ASN A 409 -8.04 21.53 -29.46
CA ASN A 409 -8.64 20.22 -29.74
C ASN A 409 -7.88 19.01 -29.16
N ASP A 410 -7.25 19.12 -27.99
CA ASP A 410 -6.37 18.05 -27.46
C ASP A 410 -6.75 17.53 -26.06
N VAL A 411 -8.00 17.66 -25.62
CA VAL A 411 -8.49 16.94 -24.42
C VAL A 411 -9.25 15.70 -24.85
N ASN A 412 -8.51 14.69 -25.31
CA ASN A 412 -9.04 13.33 -25.44
C ASN A 412 -9.32 12.80 -24.02
N ASN A 413 -10.58 12.88 -23.62
CA ASN A 413 -11.06 12.43 -22.31
C ASN A 413 -11.14 10.89 -22.28
N ASN A 414 -10.02 10.23 -21.99
CA ASN A 414 -9.86 8.76 -22.11
C ASN A 414 -10.36 7.95 -20.88
N GLY A 415 -11.23 8.51 -20.04
CA GLY A 415 -11.94 7.81 -18.96
C GLY A 415 -11.10 7.34 -17.75
N VAL A 416 -9.87 7.84 -17.60
CA VAL A 416 -9.07 7.71 -16.36
C VAL A 416 -9.29 8.96 -15.50
N ILE A 417 -9.80 8.80 -14.28
CA ILE A 417 -10.20 9.90 -13.40
C ILE A 417 -9.50 9.77 -12.03
N LEU A 418 -9.29 10.89 -11.33
CA LEU A 418 -8.88 10.89 -9.93
C LEU A 418 -10.11 10.95 -9.03
N ASN A 419 -10.22 10.15 -7.98
CA ASN A 419 -11.35 10.29 -7.04
C ASN A 419 -11.06 11.38 -5.99
N ASP A 420 -11.75 12.52 -6.03
CA ASP A 420 -11.52 13.69 -5.16
C ASP A 420 -11.71 13.36 -3.67
N TRP A 421 -12.61 12.43 -3.34
CA TRP A 421 -12.83 11.96 -1.96
C TRP A 421 -11.60 11.24 -1.38
N PHE A 422 -10.80 10.64 -2.25
CA PHE A 422 -9.64 9.84 -1.88
C PHE A 422 -8.31 10.62 -1.86
N THR A 423 -8.34 11.94 -1.98
CA THR A 423 -7.16 12.83 -2.01
C THR A 423 -6.39 12.90 -0.68
N GLY A 424 -6.97 12.44 0.43
CA GLY A 424 -6.32 12.41 1.74
C GLY A 424 -5.30 11.28 1.91
N ARG A 425 -4.26 11.51 2.73
CA ARG A 425 -3.22 10.49 3.08
C ARG A 425 -3.80 9.16 3.60
N LYS A 426 -5.03 9.17 4.13
CA LYS A 426 -5.71 8.01 4.71
C LYS A 426 -6.63 7.28 3.72
N THR A 427 -7.06 7.95 2.66
CA THR A 427 -8.06 7.45 1.70
C THR A 427 -7.45 7.06 0.36
N ALA A 428 -6.21 7.47 0.10
CA ALA A 428 -5.49 7.17 -1.14
C ALA A 428 -5.42 5.68 -1.53
N MET A 429 -5.42 4.76 -0.55
CA MET A 429 -5.38 3.31 -0.80
C MET A 429 -6.74 2.72 -1.21
N LEU A 430 -7.83 3.47 -1.09
CA LEU A 430 -9.19 3.05 -1.44
C LEU A 430 -9.48 3.20 -2.94
N ASP A 431 -8.66 3.96 -3.67
CA ASP A 431 -8.77 4.08 -5.12
C ASP A 431 -8.47 2.77 -5.82
N ASP A 432 -9.06 2.48 -6.98
CA ASP A 432 -8.98 1.16 -7.61
C ASP A 432 -7.56 0.82 -8.08
N PHE A 433 -6.90 1.74 -8.74
CA PHE A 433 -5.51 1.60 -9.18
C PHE A 433 -4.61 2.56 -8.41
N VAL A 434 -3.59 2.00 -7.74
CA VAL A 434 -2.68 2.76 -6.87
C VAL A 434 -1.25 2.43 -7.23
N VAL A 435 -0.50 3.41 -7.74
CA VAL A 435 0.95 3.32 -7.94
C VAL A 435 1.63 4.10 -6.83
N GLY A 436 2.61 3.52 -6.15
CA GLY A 436 3.28 4.21 -5.06
C GLY A 436 4.52 3.51 -4.53
N THR A 437 5.10 4.05 -3.46
CA THR A 437 6.23 3.36 -2.83
C THR A 437 5.76 2.11 -2.09
N VAL A 438 6.62 1.10 -2.03
CA VAL A 438 6.38 -0.13 -1.28
C VAL A 438 6.07 0.15 0.19
N ASP A 439 6.58 1.25 0.76
CA ASP A 439 6.25 1.67 2.12
C ASP A 439 4.74 1.73 2.34
N GLN A 440 3.96 2.18 1.35
CA GLN A 440 2.50 2.23 1.45
C GLN A 440 1.88 0.84 1.64
N PHE A 441 2.49 -0.19 1.06
CA PHE A 441 2.11 -1.57 1.34
C PHE A 441 2.58 -2.01 2.72
N LEU A 442 3.84 -1.74 3.08
CA LEU A 442 4.41 -2.13 4.38
C LEU A 442 3.65 -1.52 5.56
N LEU A 443 3.10 -0.32 5.40
CA LEU A 443 2.23 0.35 6.37
C LEU A 443 1.00 -0.52 6.75
N ALA A 444 0.58 -1.48 5.92
CA ALA A 444 -0.49 -2.41 6.25
C ALA A 444 -0.15 -3.32 7.45
N SER A 445 1.13 -3.52 7.75
CA SER A 445 1.56 -4.32 8.91
C SER A 445 1.83 -3.49 10.17
N LEU A 446 1.65 -2.16 10.13
CA LEU A 446 1.97 -1.28 11.27
C LEU A 446 0.75 -0.92 12.12
N LYS A 447 0.98 -0.78 13.43
CA LYS A 447 -0.01 -0.27 14.40
C LYS A 447 -0.26 1.22 14.21
N GLN A 448 -1.25 1.58 13.39
CA GLN A 448 -1.63 2.96 13.12
C GLN A 448 -3.14 3.20 13.16
N LYS A 449 -3.54 4.44 13.45
CA LYS A 449 -4.95 4.83 13.40
C LYS A 449 -5.49 4.73 11.97
N HIS A 450 -6.69 4.20 11.80
CA HIS A 450 -7.37 3.92 10.53
C HIS A 450 -6.70 2.85 9.67
N LEU A 451 -5.94 1.94 10.28
CA LEU A 451 -5.35 0.79 9.58
C LEU A 451 -6.39 0.01 8.76
N MET A 452 -7.61 -0.14 9.30
CA MET A 452 -8.70 -0.89 8.69
C MET A 452 -9.09 -0.36 7.30
N LEU A 453 -9.02 0.95 7.05
CA LEU A 453 -9.24 1.52 5.72
C LEU A 453 -8.18 1.09 4.71
N ARG A 454 -6.91 1.00 5.15
CA ARG A 454 -5.81 0.53 4.29
C ARG A 454 -5.99 -0.94 3.92
N HIS A 455 -6.39 -1.76 4.88
CA HIS A 455 -6.69 -3.18 4.63
C HIS A 455 -7.90 -3.34 3.72
N LEU A 456 -8.96 -2.55 3.92
CA LEU A 456 -10.12 -2.52 3.01
C LEU A 456 -9.70 -2.20 1.58
N GLY A 457 -8.91 -1.13 1.37
CA GLY A 457 -8.43 -0.74 0.06
C GLY A 457 -7.54 -1.79 -0.61
N LEU A 458 -6.56 -2.35 0.12
CA LEU A 458 -5.64 -3.37 -0.41
C LEU A 458 -6.36 -4.70 -0.70
N SER A 459 -7.34 -5.08 0.12
CA SER A 459 -8.09 -6.34 -0.09
C SER A 459 -8.91 -6.35 -1.38
N LYS A 460 -9.18 -5.19 -1.99
CA LYS A 460 -9.87 -5.07 -3.29
C LYS A 460 -8.94 -5.38 -4.48
N LYS A 461 -7.62 -5.52 -4.26
CA LYS A 461 -6.61 -5.41 -5.31
C LYS A 461 -5.80 -6.67 -5.56
N VAL A 462 -5.15 -6.72 -6.71
CA VAL A 462 -3.92 -7.50 -6.93
C VAL A 462 -2.74 -6.65 -6.47
N VAL A 463 -1.82 -7.22 -5.70
CA VAL A 463 -0.64 -6.50 -5.19
C VAL A 463 0.58 -6.89 -6.02
N ILE A 464 1.20 -5.91 -6.67
CA ILE A 464 2.47 -6.07 -7.39
C ILE A 464 3.53 -5.30 -6.61
N ILE A 465 4.67 -5.93 -6.35
CA ILE A 465 5.81 -5.30 -5.70
C ILE A 465 7.04 -5.50 -6.56
N ASP A 466 7.66 -4.39 -6.96
CA ASP A 466 8.84 -4.38 -7.82
C ASP A 466 10.15 -4.29 -7.02
N GLU A 467 11.22 -4.86 -7.57
CA GLU A 467 12.58 -4.84 -7.04
C GLU A 467 12.71 -5.31 -5.57
N VAL A 468 12.10 -6.47 -5.25
CA VAL A 468 12.03 -6.99 -3.86
C VAL A 468 13.40 -7.32 -3.23
N HIS A 469 14.47 -7.41 -4.02
CA HIS A 469 15.83 -7.61 -3.53
C HIS A 469 16.41 -6.41 -2.80
N ALA A 470 15.93 -5.20 -3.06
CA ALA A 470 16.48 -3.97 -2.48
C ALA A 470 16.16 -3.75 -0.99
N TYR A 471 15.44 -4.68 -0.34
CA TYR A 471 14.89 -4.49 1.00
C TYR A 471 15.80 -5.01 2.12
N ASP A 472 15.99 -4.19 3.14
CA ASP A 472 16.77 -4.54 4.33
C ASP A 472 16.03 -5.53 5.25
N ALA A 473 16.73 -6.03 6.28
CA ALA A 473 16.15 -6.96 7.25
C ALA A 473 14.93 -6.39 8.01
N TYR A 474 14.85 -5.07 8.19
CA TYR A 474 13.77 -4.39 8.89
C TYR A 474 12.50 -4.36 8.02
N MET A 475 12.59 -3.84 6.80
CA MET A 475 11.53 -3.81 5.79
C MET A 475 11.01 -5.21 5.47
N ASN A 476 11.93 -6.19 5.39
CA ASN A 476 11.59 -7.58 5.13
C ASN A 476 10.61 -8.17 6.15
N LYS A 477 10.69 -7.76 7.42
CA LYS A 477 9.77 -8.19 8.48
C LYS A 477 8.38 -7.57 8.34
N TYR A 478 8.27 -6.35 7.81
CA TYR A 478 6.98 -5.74 7.48
C TYR A 478 6.38 -6.33 6.20
N LEU A 479 7.23 -6.66 5.22
CA LEU A 479 6.79 -7.31 3.99
C LEU A 479 6.19 -8.69 4.30
N GLU A 480 6.90 -9.52 5.07
CA GLU A 480 6.40 -10.83 5.52
C GLU A 480 5.03 -10.71 6.22
N GLU A 481 4.89 -9.78 7.16
CA GLU A 481 3.64 -9.57 7.90
C GLU A 481 2.51 -9.06 6.98
N SER A 482 2.83 -8.15 6.06
CA SER A 482 1.85 -7.65 5.08
C SER A 482 1.40 -8.78 4.14
N LEU A 483 2.30 -9.68 3.74
CA LEU A 483 1.97 -10.86 2.95
C LEU A 483 1.06 -11.84 3.70
N VAL A 484 1.28 -12.05 5.00
CA VAL A 484 0.41 -12.88 5.84
C VAL A 484 -1.02 -12.32 5.83
N TRP A 485 -1.18 -11.00 6.00
CA TRP A 485 -2.50 -10.36 5.96
C TRP A 485 -3.14 -10.39 4.57
N MET A 486 -2.36 -10.22 3.49
CA MET A 486 -2.89 -10.35 2.12
C MET A 486 -3.38 -11.77 1.85
N ALA A 487 -2.65 -12.79 2.31
CA ALA A 487 -3.08 -14.18 2.19
C ALA A 487 -4.36 -14.48 2.99
N ALA A 488 -4.51 -13.90 4.19
CA ALA A 488 -5.73 -14.01 4.98
C ALA A 488 -6.96 -13.43 4.25
N TYR A 489 -6.75 -12.46 3.36
CA TYR A 489 -7.81 -11.92 2.50
C TYR A 489 -7.96 -12.67 1.16
N GLY A 490 -7.09 -13.63 0.86
CA GLY A 490 -7.00 -14.29 -0.45
C GLY A 490 -6.57 -13.34 -1.57
N VAL A 491 -5.83 -12.28 -1.24
CA VAL A 491 -5.32 -11.30 -2.22
C VAL A 491 -4.13 -11.90 -2.96
N PRO A 492 -4.15 -11.96 -4.30
CA PRO A 492 -3.00 -12.45 -5.05
C PRO A 492 -1.86 -11.42 -5.04
N VAL A 493 -0.63 -11.91 -4.93
CA VAL A 493 0.58 -11.07 -4.85
C VAL A 493 1.59 -11.47 -5.90
N VAL A 494 2.15 -10.51 -6.65
CA VAL A 494 3.23 -10.70 -7.61
C VAL A 494 4.46 -9.93 -7.14
N LEU A 495 5.52 -10.64 -6.83
CA LEU A 495 6.83 -10.10 -6.45
C LEU A 495 7.77 -10.17 -7.65
N LEU A 496 8.33 -9.04 -8.05
CA LEU A 496 9.30 -8.94 -9.12
C LEU A 496 10.69 -8.74 -8.52
N SER A 497 11.67 -9.48 -9.04
CA SER A 497 13.06 -9.26 -8.66
C SER A 497 14.01 -9.54 -9.81
N ALA A 498 15.15 -8.84 -9.81
CA ALA A 498 16.29 -9.22 -10.63
C ALA A 498 16.83 -10.60 -10.21
N THR A 499 16.87 -10.88 -8.90
CA THR A 499 17.39 -12.12 -8.31
C THR A 499 17.02 -12.16 -6.83
N LEU A 500 16.81 -13.33 -6.22
CA LEU A 500 16.58 -13.46 -4.79
C LEU A 500 17.40 -14.61 -4.20
N PRO A 501 18.02 -14.42 -3.02
CA PRO A 501 18.59 -15.54 -2.28
C PRO A 501 17.54 -16.64 -2.01
N ALA A 502 17.95 -17.90 -2.12
CA ALA A 502 17.13 -19.10 -1.93
C ALA A 502 16.32 -19.05 -0.62
N LYS A 503 17.00 -18.71 0.48
CA LYS A 503 16.42 -18.53 1.80
C LYS A 503 15.34 -17.45 1.80
N ARG A 504 15.57 -16.31 1.14
CA ARG A 504 14.62 -15.19 1.09
C ARG A 504 13.37 -15.55 0.30
N ARG A 505 13.55 -16.17 -0.86
CA ARG A 505 12.46 -16.71 -1.69
C ARG A 505 11.55 -17.65 -0.88
N LYS A 506 12.16 -18.57 -0.14
CA LYS A 506 11.44 -19.49 0.76
C LYS A 506 10.69 -18.76 1.88
N GLU A 507 11.31 -17.77 2.52
CA GLU A 507 10.69 -16.97 3.58
C GLU A 507 9.46 -16.21 3.09
N LEU A 508 9.52 -15.58 1.90
CA LEU A 508 8.42 -14.82 1.32
C LEU A 508 7.22 -15.72 0.96
N ILE A 509 7.47 -16.84 0.26
CA ILE A 509 6.41 -17.82 -0.06
C ILE A 509 5.80 -18.38 1.23
N LYS A 510 6.65 -18.75 2.20
CA LYS A 510 6.18 -19.28 3.48
C LYS A 510 5.32 -18.27 4.24
N ALA A 511 5.73 -17.00 4.30
CA ALA A 511 4.99 -15.96 4.99
C ALA A 511 3.56 -15.83 4.41
N TYR A 512 3.44 -15.72 3.09
CA TYR A 512 2.14 -15.68 2.44
C TYR A 512 1.33 -16.96 2.71
N MET A 513 1.91 -18.13 2.46
CA MET A 513 1.19 -19.40 2.67
C MET A 513 0.71 -19.61 4.11
N CYS A 514 1.49 -19.20 5.11
CA CYS A 514 1.10 -19.26 6.52
C CYS A 514 -0.05 -18.31 6.89
N GLY A 515 -0.39 -17.33 6.05
CA GLY A 515 -1.58 -16.50 6.22
C GLY A 515 -2.86 -17.12 5.66
N LEU A 516 -2.76 -18.18 4.84
CA LEU A 516 -3.94 -18.90 4.34
C LEU A 516 -4.63 -19.66 5.49
N PHE A 517 -5.96 -19.60 5.51
CA PHE A 517 -6.75 -20.25 6.55
C PHE A 517 -6.68 -21.77 6.48
N GLY A 518 -6.44 -22.40 7.62
CA GLY A 518 -6.31 -23.86 7.71
C GLY A 518 -5.05 -24.44 7.06
N PHE A 519 -4.09 -23.60 6.65
CA PHE A 519 -2.87 -24.06 6.01
C PHE A 519 -1.79 -24.42 7.03
N ASN A 520 -1.12 -25.55 6.81
CA ASN A 520 0.08 -25.95 7.54
C ASN A 520 1.27 -26.08 6.59
N TRP A 521 2.32 -25.29 6.82
CA TRP A 521 3.55 -25.33 6.01
C TRP A 521 4.20 -26.71 5.98
N ARG A 522 4.02 -27.54 7.03
CA ARG A 522 4.58 -28.90 7.07
C ARG A 522 3.87 -29.86 6.11
N GLU A 523 2.59 -29.63 5.85
CA GLU A 523 1.73 -30.48 5.02
C GLU A 523 1.68 -30.02 3.56
N CYS A 524 2.17 -28.82 3.28
CA CYS A 524 2.28 -28.27 1.93
C CYS A 524 3.11 -29.15 1.00
N ASP A 525 2.55 -29.46 -0.18
CA ASP A 525 3.27 -30.14 -1.25
C ASP A 525 4.34 -29.20 -1.84
N LYS A 526 5.59 -29.67 -1.78
CA LYS A 526 6.80 -29.00 -2.27
C LYS A 526 7.64 -29.95 -3.12
N SER A 527 7.06 -31.05 -3.61
CA SER A 527 7.75 -32.10 -4.35
C SER A 527 8.49 -31.59 -5.60
N ASN A 528 7.93 -30.57 -6.26
CA ASN A 528 8.48 -29.96 -7.47
C ASN A 528 9.21 -28.63 -7.21
N VAL A 529 9.79 -28.45 -6.03
CA VAL A 529 10.45 -27.20 -5.63
C VAL A 529 11.86 -27.49 -5.13
N ASP A 530 12.83 -26.92 -5.83
CA ASP A 530 14.20 -26.79 -5.34
C ASP A 530 14.45 -25.33 -4.97
N PHE A 531 14.38 -25.03 -3.67
CA PHE A 531 14.65 -23.68 -3.20
C PHE A 531 16.12 -23.30 -3.33
N GLU A 532 17.06 -24.24 -3.37
CA GLU A 532 18.50 -23.99 -3.48
C GLU A 532 18.98 -23.94 -4.95
N THR A 533 18.03 -23.98 -5.89
CA THR A 533 18.35 -23.95 -7.32
C THR A 533 19.06 -22.66 -7.74
N ASN A 534 20.07 -22.81 -8.60
CA ASN A 534 20.73 -21.72 -9.30
C ASN A 534 20.06 -21.40 -10.65
N ASN A 535 19.00 -22.13 -11.02
CA ASN A 535 18.30 -21.93 -12.27
C ASN A 535 17.71 -20.51 -12.37
N TYR A 536 17.93 -19.87 -13.52
CA TYR A 536 17.53 -18.50 -13.77
C TYR A 536 17.34 -18.27 -15.28
N PRO A 537 16.26 -17.58 -15.72
CA PRO A 537 15.14 -17.01 -14.97
C PRO A 537 14.20 -18.06 -14.35
N LEU A 538 13.44 -17.66 -13.33
CA LEU A 538 12.62 -18.56 -12.53
C LEU A 538 11.29 -17.92 -12.12
N ILE A 539 10.21 -18.70 -12.16
CA ILE A 539 8.93 -18.39 -11.52
C ILE A 539 8.73 -19.34 -10.35
N THR A 540 8.60 -18.81 -9.14
CA THR A 540 8.17 -19.57 -7.96
C THR A 540 6.79 -19.10 -7.56
N TYR A 541 5.83 -20.00 -7.42
CA TYR A 541 4.44 -19.60 -7.18
C TYR A 541 3.68 -20.60 -6.31
N SER A 542 2.59 -20.14 -5.74
CA SER A 542 1.63 -20.97 -5.00
C SER A 542 0.31 -21.11 -5.74
N ASP A 543 -0.23 -22.31 -5.72
CA ASP A 543 -1.56 -22.63 -6.26
C ASP A 543 -2.22 -23.62 -5.30
N LYS A 544 -3.33 -23.22 -4.67
CA LYS A 544 -3.92 -23.91 -3.51
C LYS A 544 -2.88 -24.10 -2.38
N ASN A 545 -2.79 -25.32 -1.82
CA ASN A 545 -1.83 -25.70 -0.78
C ASN A 545 -0.49 -26.24 -1.33
N CYS A 546 -0.15 -25.90 -2.59
CA CYS A 546 1.06 -26.38 -3.26
C CYS A 546 1.98 -25.20 -3.62
N VAL A 547 3.29 -25.41 -3.49
CA VAL A 547 4.30 -24.52 -4.06
C VAL A 547 4.90 -25.20 -5.28
N LYS A 548 5.10 -24.44 -6.35
CA LYS A 548 5.61 -24.92 -7.64
C LYS A 548 6.69 -23.98 -8.17
N GLN A 549 7.58 -24.51 -9.01
CA GLN A 549 8.59 -23.74 -9.73
C GLN A 549 8.52 -24.02 -11.23
N LYS A 550 8.76 -22.98 -12.03
CA LYS A 550 8.89 -23.08 -13.48
C LYS A 550 10.12 -22.32 -13.93
N PHE A 551 11.09 -23.06 -14.46
CA PHE A 551 12.24 -22.49 -15.16
C PHE A 551 11.82 -21.96 -16.53
N ILE A 552 12.44 -20.86 -16.95
CA ILE A 552 12.23 -20.22 -18.24
C ILE A 552 13.53 -20.37 -19.03
N GLU A 553 13.45 -20.91 -20.24
CA GLU A 553 14.60 -20.98 -21.13
C GLU A 553 14.98 -19.57 -21.60
N ASN A 554 16.27 -19.23 -21.52
CA ASN A 554 16.77 -17.93 -21.97
C ASN A 554 16.79 -17.86 -23.50
N ASP A 555 16.36 -16.73 -24.04
CA ASP A 555 16.61 -16.38 -25.43
C ASP A 555 18.13 -16.12 -25.61
N ALA A 556 18.75 -16.73 -26.63
CA ALA A 556 20.20 -16.72 -26.83
C ALA A 556 20.79 -15.31 -27.06
N SER A 557 19.95 -14.32 -27.36
CA SER A 557 20.32 -12.91 -27.60
C SER A 557 20.74 -12.14 -26.35
N ASP A 558 20.44 -12.65 -25.15
CA ASP A 558 20.62 -11.90 -23.89
C ASP A 558 21.95 -12.20 -23.18
N ASN A 559 22.81 -13.01 -23.80
CA ASN A 559 24.10 -13.38 -23.23
C ASN A 559 25.12 -12.25 -23.41
N LYS A 560 25.63 -11.73 -22.28
CA LYS A 560 26.61 -10.67 -22.24
C LYS A 560 27.72 -10.98 -21.24
N SER A 561 28.95 -11.06 -21.71
CA SER A 561 30.13 -11.19 -20.85
C SER A 561 30.71 -9.82 -20.52
N VAL A 562 30.70 -9.44 -19.24
CA VAL A 562 31.20 -8.17 -18.73
C VAL A 562 32.57 -8.37 -18.09
N SER A 563 33.58 -7.70 -18.61
CA SER A 563 34.93 -7.70 -18.05
C SER A 563 34.98 -6.80 -16.83
N VAL A 564 35.51 -7.31 -15.72
CA VAL A 564 35.61 -6.60 -14.45
C VAL A 564 37.06 -6.20 -14.19
N ARG A 565 37.28 -4.92 -13.90
CA ARG A 565 38.59 -4.37 -13.53
C ARG A 565 38.51 -3.69 -12.18
N LYS A 566 39.52 -3.88 -11.34
CA LYS A 566 39.58 -3.27 -10.00
C LYS A 566 40.49 -2.04 -10.08
N ILE A 567 40.04 -0.92 -9.53
CA ILE A 567 40.86 0.28 -9.37
C ILE A 567 41.01 0.56 -7.88
N THR A 568 42.25 0.70 -7.45
CA THR A 568 42.57 1.11 -6.08
C THR A 568 42.29 2.61 -5.96
N ASP A 569 41.51 2.99 -4.95
CA ASP A 569 41.22 4.39 -4.67
C ASP A 569 42.48 5.13 -4.20
N ASP A 570 42.69 6.32 -4.77
CA ASP A 570 43.67 7.30 -4.33
C ASP A 570 42.97 8.53 -3.71
N SER A 571 43.66 9.23 -2.81
CA SER A 571 43.06 10.32 -2.02
C SER A 571 42.57 11.52 -2.83
N LEU A 572 42.98 11.62 -4.10
CA LEU A 572 42.64 12.72 -5.01
C LEU A 572 41.85 12.25 -6.24
N HIS A 573 41.48 10.97 -6.34
CA HIS A 573 40.80 10.38 -7.49
C HIS A 573 41.57 10.53 -8.82
N GLU A 574 42.89 10.77 -8.79
CA GLU A 574 43.72 10.98 -9.98
C GLU A 574 43.73 9.72 -10.85
N SER A 575 43.77 8.55 -10.24
CA SER A 575 43.76 7.26 -10.91
C SER A 575 42.48 7.05 -11.72
N LEU A 576 41.33 7.43 -11.15
CA LEU A 576 40.03 7.41 -11.85
C LEU A 576 40.01 8.41 -13.02
N VAL A 577 40.43 9.65 -12.78
CA VAL A 577 40.42 10.71 -13.80
C VAL A 577 41.36 10.39 -14.96
N ASN A 578 42.54 9.83 -14.68
CA ASN A 578 43.50 9.41 -15.70
C ASN A 578 42.95 8.26 -16.56
N GLU A 579 42.29 7.28 -15.95
CA GLU A 579 41.64 6.19 -16.69
C GLU A 579 40.49 6.72 -17.56
N LEU A 580 39.66 7.63 -17.03
CA LEU A 580 38.59 8.29 -17.80
C LEU A 580 39.14 9.03 -19.02
N LYS A 581 40.22 9.81 -18.86
CA LYS A 581 40.88 10.50 -19.98
C LYS A 581 41.35 9.52 -21.03
N SER A 582 42.04 8.45 -20.61
CA SER A 582 42.56 7.43 -21.51
C SER A 582 41.45 6.78 -22.35
N LEU A 583 40.36 6.37 -21.71
CA LEU A 583 39.25 5.67 -22.35
C LEU A 583 38.40 6.59 -23.23
N LEU A 584 38.13 7.82 -22.80
CA LEU A 584 37.23 8.75 -23.48
C LEU A 584 37.93 9.63 -24.52
N ASN A 585 39.19 9.35 -24.86
CA ASN A 585 39.96 10.08 -25.87
C ASN A 585 39.27 10.10 -27.25
N ASN A 586 38.58 9.01 -27.62
CA ASN A 586 37.87 8.89 -28.90
C ASN A 586 36.34 9.04 -28.75
N GLY A 587 35.88 9.73 -27.70
CA GLY A 587 34.46 9.80 -27.33
C GLY A 587 34.00 8.59 -26.53
N GLY A 588 32.71 8.53 -26.22
CA GLY A 588 32.09 7.52 -25.37
C GLY A 588 31.41 8.10 -24.14
N ILE A 589 30.53 7.32 -23.53
CA ILE A 589 29.72 7.73 -22.38
C ILE A 589 30.10 6.89 -21.16
N ALA A 590 30.68 7.54 -20.16
CA ALA A 590 31.04 6.92 -18.89
C ALA A 590 29.97 7.17 -17.82
N GLY A 591 29.54 6.11 -17.16
CA GLY A 591 28.76 6.19 -15.92
C GLY A 591 29.68 6.04 -14.70
N ILE A 592 29.47 6.84 -13.67
CA ILE A 592 30.20 6.73 -12.38
C ILE A 592 29.16 6.66 -11.26
N ILE A 593 29.00 5.48 -10.65
CA ILE A 593 28.01 5.24 -9.59
C ILE A 593 28.72 5.02 -8.25
N VAL A 594 28.58 6.00 -7.36
CA VAL A 594 29.21 5.98 -6.03
C VAL A 594 28.19 5.85 -4.90
N ASN A 595 28.65 5.38 -3.75
CA ASN A 595 27.77 5.06 -2.63
C ASN A 595 27.27 6.29 -1.87
N THR A 596 27.99 7.43 -1.94
CA THR A 596 27.68 8.63 -1.15
C THR A 596 27.58 9.90 -2.00
N VAL A 597 26.74 10.84 -1.54
CA VAL A 597 26.59 12.15 -2.18
C VAL A 597 27.90 12.95 -2.14
N LYS A 598 28.61 12.88 -1.01
CA LYS A 598 29.87 13.59 -0.81
C LYS A 598 30.92 13.15 -1.84
N ARG A 599 31.07 11.83 -2.02
CA ARG A 599 32.01 11.27 -2.99
C ARG A 599 31.63 11.61 -4.44
N ALA A 600 30.33 11.66 -4.76
CA ALA A 600 29.87 12.11 -6.07
C ALA A 600 30.27 13.57 -6.36
N GLN A 601 30.20 14.44 -5.35
CA GLN A 601 30.63 15.83 -5.44
C GLN A 601 32.16 15.97 -5.55
N GLU A 602 32.91 15.17 -4.79
CA GLU A 602 34.39 15.14 -4.85
C GLU A 602 34.88 14.72 -6.24
N ILE A 603 34.32 13.64 -6.80
CA ILE A 603 34.67 13.18 -8.16
C ILE A 603 34.23 14.19 -9.22
N TYR A 604 33.05 14.81 -9.06
CA TYR A 604 32.59 15.87 -9.97
C TYR A 604 33.60 17.02 -10.02
N ASN A 605 34.04 17.51 -8.86
CA ASN A 605 35.03 18.59 -8.80
C ASN A 605 36.39 18.18 -9.40
N ALA A 606 36.80 16.92 -9.22
CA ALA A 606 38.01 16.40 -9.85
C ALA A 606 37.90 16.30 -11.39
N CYS A 607 36.71 15.98 -11.91
CA CYS A 607 36.47 15.88 -13.36
C CYS A 607 36.36 17.26 -14.03
N VAL A 608 35.73 18.25 -13.39
CA VAL A 608 35.56 19.61 -13.95
C VAL A 608 36.91 20.32 -14.17
N GLY A 609 37.97 19.93 -13.46
CA GLY A 609 39.32 20.45 -13.73
C GLY A 609 39.92 20.00 -15.07
N GLU A 610 39.36 18.97 -15.70
CA GLU A 610 39.98 18.23 -16.82
C GLU A 610 39.04 17.99 -18.02
N PHE A 611 37.73 18.05 -17.79
CA PHE A 611 36.67 17.94 -18.79
C PHE A 611 35.83 19.21 -18.78
N THR A 612 35.08 19.48 -19.86
CA THR A 612 34.24 20.68 -19.91
C THR A 612 32.97 20.52 -19.05
N ASP A 613 32.45 21.63 -18.52
CA ASP A 613 31.22 21.63 -17.70
C ASP A 613 30.00 21.02 -18.42
N GLU A 614 29.97 21.08 -19.76
CA GLU A 614 28.89 20.52 -20.58
C GLU A 614 28.97 18.99 -20.70
N GLU A 615 30.16 18.39 -20.49
CA GLU A 615 30.39 16.96 -20.60
C GLU A 615 30.13 16.22 -19.29
N VAL A 616 30.22 16.89 -18.14
CA VAL A 616 30.12 16.27 -16.82
C VAL A 616 28.79 16.62 -16.16
N ILE A 617 27.97 15.60 -15.89
CA ILE A 617 26.67 15.77 -15.24
C ILE A 617 26.67 15.01 -13.92
N VAL A 618 26.36 15.70 -12.82
CA VAL A 618 26.12 15.07 -11.51
C VAL A 618 24.64 14.98 -11.17
N ILE A 619 24.22 13.84 -10.62
CA ILE A 619 22.86 13.59 -10.12
C ILE A 619 22.85 12.82 -8.79
N HIS A 620 22.11 13.34 -7.80
CA HIS A 620 21.97 12.71 -6.48
C HIS A 620 20.70 13.19 -5.76
N SER A 621 20.41 12.66 -4.57
CA SER A 621 19.17 12.99 -3.83
C SER A 621 19.13 14.41 -3.24
N GLN A 622 20.27 15.07 -3.02
CA GLN A 622 20.38 16.42 -2.42
C GLN A 622 20.14 17.60 -3.41
N PHE A 623 19.38 17.39 -4.48
CA PHE A 623 18.90 18.48 -5.34
C PHE A 623 17.49 18.94 -4.92
N ILE A 624 17.12 20.18 -5.25
CA ILE A 624 15.72 20.62 -5.19
C ILE A 624 14.90 19.72 -6.12
N ALA A 625 13.68 19.34 -5.72
CA ALA A 625 12.89 18.32 -6.41
C ALA A 625 12.69 18.62 -7.92
N THR A 626 12.39 19.88 -8.26
CA THR A 626 12.21 20.34 -9.65
C THR A 626 13.50 20.26 -10.47
N ASP A 627 14.65 20.58 -9.87
CA ASP A 627 15.96 20.51 -10.53
C ASP A 627 16.39 19.05 -10.74
N ARG A 628 16.09 18.18 -9.77
CA ARG A 628 16.31 16.75 -9.90
C ARG A 628 15.53 16.17 -11.08
N VAL A 629 14.24 16.48 -11.19
CA VAL A 629 13.41 16.02 -12.32
C VAL A 629 13.96 16.52 -13.65
N ARG A 630 14.36 17.80 -13.74
CA ARG A 630 15.02 18.35 -14.94
C ARG A 630 16.29 17.58 -15.32
N LYS A 631 17.16 17.28 -14.35
CA LYS A 631 18.39 16.50 -14.57
C LYS A 631 18.11 15.06 -14.98
N GLU A 632 17.15 14.40 -14.34
CA GLU A 632 16.72 13.04 -14.72
C GLU A 632 16.25 13.00 -16.18
N GLN A 633 15.45 13.98 -16.59
CA GLN A 633 14.94 14.09 -17.95
C GLN A 633 16.04 14.43 -18.97
N GLN A 634 16.97 15.32 -18.61
CA GLN A 634 18.16 15.62 -19.43
C GLN A 634 18.97 14.35 -19.68
N ILE A 635 19.27 13.56 -18.63
CA ILE A 635 20.04 12.32 -18.76
C ILE A 635 19.29 11.31 -19.63
N CYS A 636 17.99 11.09 -19.41
CA CYS A 636 17.19 10.18 -20.25
C CYS A 636 17.17 10.61 -21.72
N ASN A 637 17.09 11.91 -22.01
CA ASN A 637 17.11 12.42 -23.39
C ASN A 637 18.48 12.26 -24.08
N MET A 638 19.56 12.21 -23.30
CA MET A 638 20.92 12.02 -23.80
C MET A 638 21.28 10.55 -23.99
N ILE A 639 20.91 9.68 -23.04
CA ILE A 639 21.43 8.30 -22.97
C ILE A 639 20.37 7.23 -22.75
N GLY A 640 19.09 7.58 -22.93
CA GLY A 640 17.98 6.64 -22.88
C GLY A 640 17.68 5.96 -24.22
N LYS A 641 16.61 5.16 -24.23
CA LYS A 641 16.18 4.43 -25.43
C LYS A 641 15.74 5.41 -26.51
N ASN A 642 16.31 5.30 -27.72
CA ASN A 642 16.13 6.23 -28.84
C ASN A 642 16.63 7.67 -28.58
N ALA A 643 17.55 7.86 -27.63
CA ALA A 643 18.15 9.16 -27.35
C ALA A 643 19.17 9.60 -28.43
N HIS A 644 19.40 10.92 -28.49
CA HIS A 644 20.46 11.51 -29.31
C HIS A 644 21.75 11.53 -28.49
N ARG A 645 22.53 10.46 -28.55
CA ARG A 645 23.73 10.27 -27.74
C ARG A 645 24.80 11.32 -28.08
N PRO A 646 25.36 12.04 -27.09
CA PRO A 646 26.49 12.93 -27.31
C PRO A 646 27.74 12.14 -27.66
N VAL A 647 28.71 12.80 -28.31
CA VAL A 647 30.01 12.19 -28.65
C VAL A 647 30.75 11.76 -27.39
N ARG A 648 30.68 12.56 -26.32
CA ARG A 648 31.31 12.29 -25.04
C ARG A 648 30.45 12.80 -23.89
N ALA A 649 30.30 12.01 -22.84
CA ALA A 649 29.63 12.43 -21.61
C ALA A 649 30.10 11.61 -20.40
N ILE A 650 30.14 12.25 -19.23
CA ILE A 650 30.46 11.64 -17.95
C ILE A 650 29.29 11.90 -17.01
N ILE A 651 28.58 10.84 -16.62
CA ILE A 651 27.43 10.93 -15.74
C ILE A 651 27.80 10.37 -14.38
N ILE A 652 27.94 11.25 -13.40
CA ILE A 652 28.28 10.91 -12.01
C ILE A 652 26.99 10.90 -11.20
N GLY A 653 26.76 9.84 -10.44
CA GLY A 653 25.63 9.82 -9.53
C GLY A 653 25.74 8.80 -8.43
N THR A 654 24.72 8.83 -7.57
CA THR A 654 24.57 7.84 -6.50
C THR A 654 23.60 6.74 -6.92
N GLN A 655 22.98 6.05 -5.96
CA GLN A 655 21.97 5.01 -6.19
C GLN A 655 20.75 5.48 -7.01
N VAL A 656 20.61 6.78 -7.29
CA VAL A 656 19.57 7.31 -8.20
C VAL A 656 19.70 6.72 -9.61
N LEU A 657 20.94 6.51 -10.10
CA LEU A 657 21.22 5.91 -11.41
C LEU A 657 20.98 4.40 -11.46
N GLU A 658 20.87 3.73 -10.30
CA GLU A 658 20.74 2.28 -10.19
C GLU A 658 19.31 1.81 -10.50
N GLN A 659 18.30 2.42 -9.87
CA GLN A 659 16.99 1.79 -9.72
C GLN A 659 15.88 2.31 -10.65
N SER A 660 16.02 3.48 -11.30
CA SER A 660 14.84 4.17 -11.88
C SER A 660 14.95 4.73 -13.29
N LEU A 661 16.16 4.87 -13.84
CA LEU A 661 16.36 5.50 -15.14
C LEU A 661 16.68 4.45 -16.20
N ASP A 662 16.01 4.53 -17.36
CA ASP A 662 16.36 3.72 -18.53
C ASP A 662 17.55 4.34 -19.25
N VAL A 663 18.75 4.11 -18.71
CA VAL A 663 20.01 4.69 -19.19
C VAL A 663 20.98 3.61 -19.66
N ASP A 664 21.82 3.96 -20.65
CA ASP A 664 22.81 3.08 -21.26
C ASP A 664 24.21 3.75 -21.30
N PHE A 665 25.17 3.15 -20.61
CA PHE A 665 26.58 3.56 -20.57
C PHE A 665 27.47 2.68 -21.44
N ASP A 666 28.52 3.27 -22.01
CA ASP A 666 29.55 2.53 -22.79
C ASP A 666 30.61 1.90 -21.88
N VAL A 667 30.92 2.57 -20.77
CA VAL A 667 31.78 2.07 -19.68
C VAL A 667 31.18 2.49 -18.34
N LEU A 668 31.34 1.64 -17.32
CA LEU A 668 30.79 1.90 -15.99
C LEU A 668 31.87 1.80 -14.93
N PHE A 669 31.98 2.84 -14.11
CA PHE A 669 32.76 2.88 -12.88
C PHE A 669 31.80 2.83 -11.70
N THR A 670 32.07 2.00 -10.70
CA THR A 670 31.21 1.93 -9.53
C THR A 670 31.97 1.60 -8.26
N ASP A 671 31.58 2.23 -7.15
CA ASP A 671 32.06 1.79 -5.84
C ASP A 671 31.62 0.36 -5.55
N LEU A 672 32.45 -0.38 -4.81
CA LEU A 672 32.09 -1.66 -4.24
C LEU A 672 30.77 -1.54 -3.46
N ALA A 673 29.84 -2.43 -3.76
CA ALA A 673 28.52 -2.54 -3.15
C ALA A 673 28.16 -4.02 -3.03
N PRO A 674 27.11 -4.39 -2.27
CA PRO A 674 26.57 -5.75 -2.32
C PRO A 674 26.36 -6.23 -3.76
N ILE A 675 26.63 -7.52 -4.01
CA ILE A 675 26.74 -8.07 -5.37
C ILE A 675 25.49 -7.88 -6.22
N ASP A 676 24.31 -7.93 -5.63
CA ASP A 676 23.03 -7.71 -6.29
C ASP A 676 22.91 -6.26 -6.82
N LEU A 677 23.30 -5.26 -6.01
CA LEU A 677 23.34 -3.87 -6.45
C LEU A 677 24.42 -3.63 -7.51
N LEU A 678 25.58 -4.27 -7.38
CA LEU A 678 26.66 -4.19 -8.37
C LEU A 678 26.21 -4.76 -9.73
N LEU A 679 25.55 -5.92 -9.74
CA LEU A 679 24.94 -6.51 -10.93
C LEU A 679 23.82 -5.62 -11.51
N GLN A 680 23.05 -4.96 -10.65
CA GLN A 680 22.00 -4.02 -11.06
C GLN A 680 22.59 -2.79 -11.78
N ARG A 681 23.67 -2.24 -11.22
CA ARG A 681 24.47 -1.17 -11.85
C ARG A 681 25.05 -1.65 -13.19
N ALA A 682 25.63 -2.84 -13.24
CA ALA A 682 26.14 -3.45 -14.46
C ALA A 682 25.05 -3.68 -15.54
N GLY A 683 23.78 -3.81 -15.16
CA GLY A 683 22.64 -3.83 -16.08
C GLY A 683 22.34 -2.51 -16.81
N ARG A 684 23.05 -1.42 -16.47
CA ARG A 684 23.06 -0.15 -17.20
C ARG A 684 24.22 -0.03 -18.19
N LEU A 685 25.23 -0.89 -18.06
CA LEU A 685 26.30 -1.01 -19.03
C LEU A 685 25.73 -1.73 -20.25
N HIS A 686 25.99 -1.21 -21.45
CA HIS A 686 25.49 -1.68 -22.74
C HIS A 686 24.05 -2.22 -22.73
N ARG A 687 23.12 -1.39 -22.25
CA ARG A 687 21.73 -1.81 -22.01
C ARG A 687 20.91 -1.92 -23.31
N HIS A 688 21.21 -1.10 -24.30
CA HIS A 688 20.52 -1.02 -25.58
C HIS A 688 21.46 -1.48 -26.71
N MET A 689 20.87 -2.09 -27.74
CA MET A 689 21.60 -2.52 -28.94
C MET A 689 21.84 -1.32 -29.86
N ILE A 690 23.00 -0.69 -29.72
CA ILE A 690 23.44 0.49 -30.47
C ILE A 690 24.86 0.30 -31.00
N GLU A 691 25.22 1.10 -31.99
CA GLU A 691 26.61 1.17 -32.47
C GLU A 691 27.47 1.93 -31.45
N ARG A 692 28.61 1.36 -31.07
CA ARG A 692 29.51 1.89 -30.04
C ARG A 692 30.89 2.20 -30.61
N PRO A 693 31.65 3.14 -30.01
CA PRO A 693 33.04 3.36 -30.37
C PRO A 693 33.86 2.08 -30.23
N ASP A 694 34.91 1.91 -31.05
CA ASP A 694 35.73 0.69 -31.06
C ASP A 694 36.30 0.33 -29.68
N SER A 695 36.67 1.33 -28.88
CA SER A 695 37.18 1.16 -27.50
C SER A 695 36.16 0.55 -26.53
N PHE A 696 34.87 0.54 -26.87
CA PHE A 696 33.77 0.09 -26.02
C PHE A 696 32.90 -0.98 -26.69
N LYS A 697 33.44 -1.74 -27.64
CA LYS A 697 32.76 -2.92 -28.20
C LYS A 697 32.56 -4.01 -27.14
N GLU A 698 33.53 -4.18 -26.26
CA GLU A 698 33.41 -5.06 -25.11
C GLU A 698 32.96 -4.27 -23.86
N PRO A 699 31.99 -4.77 -23.10
CA PRO A 699 31.52 -4.12 -21.89
C PRO A 699 32.53 -4.27 -20.75
N ILE A 700 32.99 -3.15 -20.21
CA ILE A 700 33.94 -3.10 -19.10
C ILE A 700 33.29 -2.43 -17.87
N LEU A 701 33.40 -3.10 -16.73
CA LEU A 701 32.99 -2.63 -15.41
C LEU A 701 34.23 -2.40 -14.54
N TYR A 702 34.42 -1.16 -14.11
CA TYR A 702 35.46 -0.80 -13.16
C TYR A 702 34.88 -0.72 -11.74
N VAL A 703 35.46 -1.47 -10.80
CA VAL A 703 35.07 -1.50 -9.39
C VAL A 703 36.08 -0.72 -8.56
N LEU A 704 35.59 0.35 -7.92
CA LEU A 704 36.35 1.27 -7.07
C LEU A 704 36.28 0.85 -5.60
N GLY A 705 37.21 1.36 -4.79
CA GLY A 705 37.19 1.17 -3.34
C GLY A 705 37.49 -0.25 -2.86
N THR A 706 38.11 -1.09 -3.70
CA THR A 706 38.59 -2.42 -3.28
C THR A 706 39.84 -2.31 -2.42
N SER A 707 39.97 -3.18 -1.42
CA SER A 707 41.10 -3.18 -0.49
C SER A 707 41.61 -4.59 -0.22
N GLU A 708 42.91 -4.84 -0.38
CA GLU A 708 43.52 -6.15 -0.09
C GLU A 708 43.35 -6.57 1.37
N ARG A 709 43.26 -5.59 2.29
CA ARG A 709 43.05 -5.81 3.73
C ARG A 709 41.58 -5.74 4.16
N TYR A 710 40.65 -5.58 3.22
CA TYR A 710 39.23 -5.35 3.50
C TYR A 710 38.96 -4.15 4.43
N GLU A 711 39.79 -3.12 4.29
CA GLU A 711 39.59 -1.81 4.89
C GLU A 711 38.87 -0.93 3.87
N PHE A 712 37.56 -0.74 4.06
CA PHE A 712 36.73 0.08 3.18
C PHE A 712 36.52 1.47 3.76
N GLU A 713 36.06 2.40 2.93
CA GLU A 713 35.68 3.73 3.39
C GLU A 713 34.55 3.64 4.44
N LYS A 714 34.72 4.30 5.60
CA LYS A 714 33.72 4.31 6.69
C LYS A 714 32.32 4.71 6.23
N ALA A 715 32.22 5.59 5.25
CA ALA A 715 30.95 6.03 4.71
C ALA A 715 30.26 4.94 3.85
N SER A 716 31.02 4.03 3.24
CA SER A 716 30.46 2.85 2.59
C SER A 716 30.07 1.78 3.61
N GLU A 717 30.86 1.61 4.68
CA GLU A 717 30.55 0.66 5.78
C GLU A 717 29.32 1.08 6.62
N SER A 718 28.98 2.37 6.65
CA SER A 718 27.76 2.86 7.32
C SER A 718 26.50 2.67 6.48
N ILE A 719 26.64 2.55 5.16
CA ILE A 719 25.53 2.30 4.22
C ILE A 719 25.32 0.81 4.01
N TYR A 720 26.41 0.06 3.80
CA TYR A 720 26.39 -1.37 3.53
C TYR A 720 27.21 -2.13 4.58
N SER A 721 26.72 -3.30 4.96
CA SER A 721 27.44 -4.14 5.92
C SER A 721 28.82 -4.53 5.40
N LYS A 722 29.85 -4.25 6.19
CA LYS A 722 31.23 -4.68 5.92
C LYS A 722 31.33 -6.16 5.56
N TYR A 723 30.55 -7.02 6.21
CA TYR A 723 30.47 -8.45 5.91
C TYR A 723 30.11 -8.73 4.44
N LEU A 724 29.10 -8.04 3.90
CA LEU A 724 28.66 -8.22 2.51
C LEU A 724 29.66 -7.63 1.52
N LEU A 725 30.33 -6.53 1.86
CA LEU A 725 31.39 -5.94 1.03
C LEU A 725 32.60 -6.88 0.91
N ILE A 726 33.04 -7.49 2.01
CA ILE A 726 34.11 -8.52 2.00
C ILE A 726 33.73 -9.67 1.07
N ARG A 727 32.54 -10.24 1.25
CA ARG A 727 32.09 -11.38 0.44
C ARG A 727 31.94 -11.00 -1.03
N THR A 728 31.45 -9.80 -1.32
CA THR A 728 31.33 -9.32 -2.70
C THR A 728 32.70 -9.20 -3.35
N GLN A 729 33.67 -8.54 -2.70
CA GLN A 729 35.03 -8.42 -3.27
C GLN A 729 35.70 -9.79 -3.45
N TYR A 730 35.51 -10.72 -2.51
CA TYR A 730 36.09 -12.06 -2.57
C TYR A 730 35.54 -12.89 -3.74
N TYR A 731 34.22 -12.89 -3.95
CA TYR A 731 33.57 -13.71 -4.97
C TYR A 731 33.45 -13.02 -6.34
N LEU A 732 33.84 -11.76 -6.46
CA LEU A 732 33.78 -10.99 -7.70
C LEU A 732 34.76 -11.58 -8.74
N PRO A 733 34.26 -12.18 -9.84
CA PRO A 733 35.13 -12.73 -10.88
C PRO A 733 35.66 -11.62 -11.79
N ASP A 734 36.70 -11.94 -12.57
CA ASP A 734 37.24 -11.02 -13.59
C ASP A 734 36.32 -10.90 -14.82
N VAL A 735 35.42 -11.86 -15.03
CA VAL A 735 34.39 -11.83 -16.08
C VAL A 735 33.07 -12.29 -15.50
N ILE A 736 32.01 -11.50 -15.70
CA ILE A 736 30.64 -11.83 -15.31
C ILE A 736 29.85 -12.18 -16.57
N ASN A 737 29.35 -13.41 -16.68
CA ASN A 737 28.48 -13.82 -17.78
C ASN A 737 27.02 -13.62 -17.39
N MET A 738 26.41 -12.57 -17.92
CA MET A 738 24.99 -12.28 -17.74
C MET A 738 24.19 -13.05 -18.80
N PRO A 739 23.08 -13.72 -18.44
CA PRO A 739 22.47 -13.81 -17.12
C PRO A 739 22.95 -14.98 -16.24
N GLN A 740 23.81 -15.89 -16.74
CA GLN A 740 24.12 -17.16 -16.07
C GLN A 740 24.75 -17.00 -14.67
N ASP A 741 25.61 -16.00 -14.49
CA ASP A 741 26.31 -15.76 -13.24
C ASP A 741 25.48 -14.98 -12.21
N ILE A 742 24.34 -14.37 -12.60
CA ILE A 742 23.54 -13.51 -11.71
C ILE A 742 23.09 -14.27 -10.46
N SER A 743 22.31 -15.35 -10.65
CA SER A 743 21.78 -16.14 -9.54
C SER A 743 22.91 -16.73 -8.71
N ARG A 744 23.91 -17.34 -9.37
CA ARG A 744 25.06 -17.97 -8.72
C ARG A 744 25.81 -17.00 -7.80
N LEU A 745 26.17 -15.81 -8.31
CA LEU A 745 26.91 -14.80 -7.55
C LEU A 745 26.10 -14.29 -6.35
N VAL A 746 24.80 -14.07 -6.50
CA VAL A 746 23.93 -13.66 -5.40
C VAL A 746 23.82 -14.76 -4.34
N GLN A 747 23.61 -16.03 -4.74
CA GLN A 747 23.53 -17.14 -3.77
C GLN A 747 24.82 -17.31 -2.97
N ILE A 748 26.00 -17.25 -3.61
CA ILE A 748 27.27 -17.46 -2.90
C ILE A 748 27.62 -16.30 -1.96
N VAL A 749 27.31 -15.05 -2.35
CA VAL A 749 27.62 -13.87 -1.51
C VAL A 749 26.69 -13.78 -0.32
N TYR A 750 25.40 -14.07 -0.48
CA TYR A 750 24.43 -14.05 0.63
C TYR A 750 24.37 -15.37 1.42
N GLY A 751 25.01 -16.43 0.92
CA GLY A 751 25.11 -17.72 1.59
C GLY A 751 26.07 -17.72 2.80
N ASP A 752 26.11 -18.84 3.51
CA ASP A 752 26.92 -19.03 4.71
C ASP A 752 28.28 -19.73 4.44
N ASN A 753 28.67 -19.88 3.18
CA ASN A 753 29.92 -20.54 2.78
C ASN A 753 31.13 -19.89 3.49
N LEU A 754 32.02 -20.72 4.05
CA LEU A 754 33.26 -20.25 4.66
C LEU A 754 34.20 -19.69 3.59
N LEU A 755 34.84 -18.57 3.89
CA LEU A 755 35.86 -17.98 3.03
C LEU A 755 37.23 -18.55 3.38
N GLU A 756 38.00 -18.93 2.37
CA GLU A 756 39.42 -19.26 2.55
C GLU A 756 40.23 -17.96 2.55
N LEU A 757 40.45 -17.41 3.76
CA LEU A 757 41.18 -16.16 3.99
C LEU A 757 42.52 -16.42 4.71
N GLN A 758 43.46 -15.49 4.57
CA GLN A 758 44.68 -15.43 5.38
C GLN A 758 44.35 -15.26 6.87
N GLU A 759 45.22 -15.75 7.74
CA GLU A 759 44.95 -15.89 9.18
C GLU A 759 44.67 -14.54 9.88
N ASP A 760 45.34 -13.48 9.44
CA ASP A 760 45.18 -12.09 9.87
C ASP A 760 43.84 -11.46 9.43
N LEU A 761 43.26 -11.92 8.31
CA LEU A 761 41.97 -11.43 7.78
C LEU A 761 40.76 -12.20 8.34
N LYS A 762 40.97 -13.39 8.91
CA LYS A 762 39.89 -14.22 9.48
C LYS A 762 39.21 -13.52 10.66
N ASP A 763 39.98 -12.90 11.54
CA ASP A 763 39.45 -12.20 12.72
C ASP A 763 38.61 -10.99 12.33
N ALA A 764 39.07 -10.20 11.36
CA ALA A 764 38.34 -9.06 10.81
C ALA A 764 37.02 -9.51 10.16
N TYR A 765 37.03 -10.60 9.40
CA TYR A 765 35.82 -11.17 8.81
C TYR A 765 34.84 -11.71 9.86
N ALA A 766 35.32 -12.42 10.87
CA ALA A 766 34.49 -12.92 11.96
C ALA A 766 33.88 -11.80 12.81
N ALA A 767 34.61 -10.69 13.01
CA ALA A 767 34.08 -9.48 13.65
C ALA A 767 32.97 -8.85 12.79
N ALA A 768 33.20 -8.68 11.49
CA ALA A 768 32.22 -8.13 10.56
C ALA A 768 30.95 -8.98 10.48
N LYS A 769 31.07 -10.32 10.50
CA LYS A 769 29.91 -11.23 10.55
C LYS A 769 29.11 -11.07 11.83
N ARG A 770 29.76 -11.02 13.00
CA ARG A 770 29.09 -10.82 14.28
C ARG A 770 28.34 -9.49 14.35
N GLU A 771 28.94 -8.43 13.82
CA GLU A 771 28.29 -7.12 13.72
C GLU A 771 27.07 -7.16 12.79
N HIS A 772 27.21 -7.77 11.60
CA HIS A 772 26.11 -7.97 10.65
C HIS A 772 24.92 -8.70 11.29
N ASP A 773 25.18 -9.83 11.96
CA ASP A 773 24.17 -10.64 12.62
C ASP A 773 23.53 -9.88 13.80
N SER A 774 24.32 -9.11 14.55
CA SER A 774 23.83 -8.28 15.65
C SER A 774 22.87 -7.18 15.17
N VAL A 775 23.26 -6.41 14.13
CA VAL A 775 22.42 -5.37 13.53
C VAL A 775 21.14 -5.97 12.95
N ARG A 776 21.26 -7.11 12.24
CA ARG A 776 20.10 -7.83 11.71
C ARG A 776 19.14 -8.26 12.81
N ASN A 777 19.63 -8.91 13.87
CA ASN A 777 18.80 -9.38 14.98
C ASN A 777 18.16 -8.21 15.74
N SER A 778 18.88 -7.10 15.92
CA SER A 778 18.35 -5.88 16.53
C SER A 778 17.20 -5.30 15.69
N ASN A 779 17.39 -5.17 14.38
CA ASN A 779 16.38 -4.69 13.45
C ASN A 779 15.14 -5.61 13.43
N GLU A 780 15.33 -6.93 13.39
CA GLU A 780 14.24 -7.90 13.43
C GLU A 780 13.47 -7.85 14.77
N SER A 781 14.15 -7.61 15.89
CA SER A 781 13.54 -7.43 17.20
C SER A 781 12.74 -6.12 17.29
N ALA A 782 13.34 -5.01 16.83
CA ALA A 782 12.72 -3.69 16.83
C ALA A 782 11.43 -3.65 16.00
N ALA A 783 11.38 -4.39 14.88
CA ALA A 783 10.19 -4.48 14.03
C ALA A 783 8.97 -5.09 14.76
N LYS A 784 9.18 -6.04 15.69
CA LYS A 784 8.08 -6.73 16.40
C LYS A 784 7.23 -5.77 17.25
N THR A 785 7.83 -4.70 17.77
CA THR A 785 7.15 -3.74 18.66
C THR A 785 6.02 -2.99 17.94
N TYR A 786 6.26 -2.61 16.68
CA TYR A 786 5.39 -1.73 15.91
C TYR A 786 4.45 -2.47 14.97
N ARG A 787 4.70 -3.76 14.72
CA ARG A 787 3.87 -4.62 13.87
C ARG A 787 2.58 -5.05 14.55
N ILE A 788 1.53 -5.19 13.76
CA ILE A 788 0.32 -5.91 14.16
C ILE A 788 0.62 -7.41 14.29
N GLU A 789 -0.25 -8.13 14.99
CA GLU A 789 -0.16 -9.58 15.10
C GLU A 789 -0.65 -10.28 13.83
N ASN A 790 -0.24 -11.53 13.65
CA ASN A 790 -0.80 -12.39 12.61
C ASN A 790 -2.32 -12.53 12.79
N PRO A 791 -3.10 -12.55 11.69
CA PRO A 791 -4.54 -12.72 11.73
C PRO A 791 -4.93 -14.11 12.24
N LYS A 792 -5.98 -14.18 13.06
CA LYS A 792 -6.60 -15.44 13.50
C LYS A 792 -7.87 -15.72 12.70
N SER A 793 -7.91 -16.87 12.05
CA SER A 793 -9.02 -17.27 11.18
C SER A 793 -10.18 -17.94 11.88
N GLU A 794 -10.01 -18.35 13.14
CA GLU A 794 -11.06 -19.02 13.91
C GLU A 794 -12.18 -18.01 14.25
N ILE A 795 -13.37 -18.27 13.70
CA ILE A 795 -14.55 -17.42 13.86
C ILE A 795 -14.94 -17.31 15.33
N GLY A 796 -15.16 -16.09 15.82
CA GLY A 796 -15.59 -15.80 17.20
C GLY A 796 -14.51 -15.97 18.28
N LYS A 797 -13.28 -16.38 17.93
CA LYS A 797 -12.22 -16.63 18.92
C LYS A 797 -11.43 -15.37 19.33
N LYS A 798 -11.38 -14.37 18.46
CA LYS A 798 -10.64 -13.13 18.68
C LYS A 798 -11.36 -11.96 18.01
N SER A 799 -11.53 -10.87 18.75
CA SER A 799 -12.01 -9.59 18.21
C SER A 799 -10.83 -8.69 17.80
N ILE A 800 -11.11 -7.63 17.04
CA ILE A 800 -10.10 -6.61 16.68
C ILE A 800 -9.62 -5.76 17.88
N VAL A 801 -10.14 -6.00 19.08
CA VAL A 801 -9.66 -5.37 20.32
C VAL A 801 -8.19 -5.75 20.55
N GLY A 802 -7.38 -4.75 20.90
CA GLY A 802 -5.95 -4.93 21.13
C GLY A 802 -5.09 -4.99 19.86
N LEU A 803 -5.69 -5.04 18.65
CA LEU A 803 -4.95 -5.11 17.38
C LEU A 803 -3.91 -3.99 17.23
N LEU A 804 -4.24 -2.79 17.71
CA LEU A 804 -3.38 -1.61 17.65
C LEU A 804 -2.68 -1.26 18.98
N LYS A 805 -2.72 -2.18 19.96
CA LYS A 805 -2.14 -1.93 21.29
C LYS A 805 -0.62 -1.72 21.18
N LYS A 806 -0.15 -0.57 21.64
CA LYS A 806 1.28 -0.31 21.81
C LYS A 806 1.76 -1.07 23.04
N PHE A 807 2.77 -1.92 22.89
CA PHE A 807 3.49 -2.46 24.04
C PHE A 807 4.32 -1.33 24.62
N ASN A 808 3.86 -0.76 25.74
CA ASN A 808 4.75 0.03 26.59
C ASN A 808 5.66 -0.97 27.28
N TYR A 809 6.87 -1.17 26.77
CA TYR A 809 7.96 -1.64 27.63
C TYR A 809 8.20 -0.54 28.66
N LYS A 810 7.85 -0.81 29.91
CA LYS A 810 8.36 -0.06 31.05
C LYS A 810 9.84 -0.38 31.23
#